data_AF-D4H074-F1
#
_entry.id   AF-D4H074-F1
#
_cell.length_a   1.000
_cell.length_b   1.000
_cell.length_c   1.000
_cell.angle_alpha   90.00
_cell.angle_beta   90.00
_cell.angle_gamma   90.00
#
_symmetry.space_group_name_H-M   'P 1'
#
loop_
_entity.id
_entity.type
_entity.pdbx_description
1 polymer ?
#
loop_
_entity_poly.entity_id
_entity_poly.type
_entity_poly.pdbx_seq_one_letter_code
_entity_poly.pdbx_strand_id
1 'polypeptide(L)'
;MDYPARDEIRSLCTEQSFERGANYYHQDRIQELDIDGSEIRATVRGSNYYDVAIDIVDDGVRSRCSCPYDYAGDCKHVVAVLLAVDDRDPETMSDTDPERNETVDIESLVDQTTAEDLRAFLLDIVAADQDIRDRFVAFVGEDTGKTVYDYKQEIDRLFDDAVSRRGMVEHGTHIDFSQYTDLAETHRERGHVDTATDIYRAVSEGIRENLDRVDDSSGHYGRELERAIEAYAETVAEQEFEHERKELYIQYLCAEFVGADHGFASDDYDGALRTVCTEDADLEYWLEQLDAHVSGVTLDAVLSGELSSKTDDRRDETEDSADTSDGSARDDGSTDHPERTDDVLYASDFTDGPLSTDDFTGGALDVEHLAVGTLQFEYFVGDAFEELRVDEPTTVEKHTARVELTKSGTTDTDISSSLQKRRIFSTYVYILEELGDEDALSQLYEEIYLESKRFCKEYARRLIDEGNENRAIEVVEDGIHTFRSARELRWLAADLYEDRDMDEYRATLKQLFLDHTEWAAYDDLKTICDDQEWQSIYGEFERHFERDDRKDLVALYVHDDDLERAFAELKENADLSSVRQYRDPVATTAPVEYFELYRELLVPFAAGDTGRRHYRDIADHLEEMQGLVPEARLEEFVDFLKDKHSNRPAFLDELEKAGF
;
A
#
# COMPACT_ATOMS: atom_id res chain seq x y z
N MET A 1 -27.32 -6.51 49.40
CA MET A 1 -26.03 -6.80 48.73
C MET A 1 -25.40 -5.44 48.56
N ASP A 2 -24.20 -5.25 49.10
CA ASP A 2 -23.50 -3.98 48.95
C ASP A 2 -22.73 -4.06 47.63
N TYR A 3 -23.18 -3.28 46.65
CA TYR A 3 -22.45 -3.06 45.41
C TYR A 3 -21.18 -2.25 45.72
N PRO A 4 -20.11 -2.38 44.91
CA PRO A 4 -18.85 -1.69 45.17
C PRO A 4 -19.07 -0.18 45.20
N ALA A 5 -18.71 0.44 46.32
CA ALA A 5 -18.88 1.88 46.50
C ALA A 5 -17.97 2.65 45.53
N ARG A 6 -18.33 3.88 45.19
CA ARG A 6 -17.55 4.77 44.30
C ARG A 6 -16.03 4.80 44.52
N ASP A 7 -15.57 4.74 45.77
CA ASP A 7 -14.14 4.72 46.12
C ASP A 7 -13.47 3.37 45.77
N GLU A 8 -14.21 2.26 45.84
CA GLU A 8 -13.76 0.92 45.42
C GLU A 8 -13.71 0.83 43.89
N ILE A 9 -14.70 1.39 43.18
CA ILE A 9 -14.70 1.48 41.71
C ILE A 9 -13.47 2.24 41.20
N ARG A 10 -13.09 3.32 41.90
CA ARG A 10 -11.88 4.11 41.56
C ARG A 10 -10.57 3.32 41.77
N SER A 11 -10.57 2.29 42.62
CA SER A 11 -9.39 1.43 42.83
C SER A 11 -9.21 0.35 41.76
N LEU A 12 -10.27 0.06 40.99
CA LEU A 12 -10.27 -0.96 39.92
C LEU A 12 -9.75 -0.42 38.58
N CYS A 13 -9.66 0.90 38.41
CA CYS A 13 -9.30 1.55 37.14
C CYS A 13 -8.31 2.70 37.34
N THR A 14 -7.76 3.22 36.23
CA THR A 14 -6.96 4.46 36.26
C THR A 14 -7.88 5.68 36.41
N GLU A 15 -7.34 6.78 36.94
CA GLU A 15 -8.09 8.04 37.11
C GLU A 15 -8.70 8.53 35.77
N GLN A 16 -7.98 8.37 34.66
CA GLN A 16 -8.44 8.74 33.33
C GLN A 16 -9.61 7.84 32.84
N SER A 17 -9.57 6.53 33.12
CA SER A 17 -10.67 5.62 32.81
C SER A 17 -11.89 5.92 33.68
N PHE A 18 -11.69 6.33 34.94
CA PHE A 18 -12.75 6.70 35.85
C PHE A 18 -13.51 7.95 35.40
N GLU A 19 -12.81 9.03 35.05
CA GLU A 19 -13.42 10.27 34.55
C GLU A 19 -14.23 10.03 33.26
N ARG A 20 -13.70 9.21 32.34
CA ARG A 20 -14.38 8.85 31.10
C ARG A 20 -15.61 7.96 31.35
N GLY A 21 -15.51 7.00 32.27
CA GLY A 21 -16.63 6.15 32.67
C GLY A 21 -17.76 6.94 33.32
N ALA A 22 -17.43 7.90 34.19
CA ALA A 22 -18.41 8.82 34.77
C ALA A 22 -19.12 9.65 33.70
N ASN A 23 -18.41 10.10 32.67
CA ASN A 23 -19.02 10.83 31.54
C ASN A 23 -19.96 9.93 30.73
N TYR A 24 -19.60 8.66 30.49
CA TYR A 24 -20.45 7.71 29.77
C TYR A 24 -21.74 7.38 30.53
N TYR A 25 -21.63 7.26 31.86
CA TYR A 25 -22.78 7.13 32.74
C TYR A 25 -23.69 8.37 32.67
N HIS A 26 -23.12 9.58 32.78
CA HIS A 26 -23.90 10.84 32.70
C HIS A 26 -24.52 11.12 31.33
N GLN A 27 -24.02 10.48 30.27
CA GLN A 27 -24.53 10.62 28.90
C GLN A 27 -25.55 9.54 28.53
N ASP A 28 -26.07 8.77 29.49
CA ASP A 28 -27.07 7.71 29.32
C ASP A 28 -26.69 6.68 28.22
N ARG A 29 -25.40 6.33 28.14
CA ARG A 29 -24.86 5.44 27.10
C ARG A 29 -24.96 3.95 27.43
N ILE A 30 -25.54 3.60 28.56
CA ILE A 30 -25.69 2.20 29.03
C ILE A 30 -27.07 1.72 28.60
N GLN A 31 -27.09 0.65 27.81
CA GLN A 31 -28.27 -0.01 27.28
C GLN A 31 -28.36 -1.43 27.86
N GLU A 32 -29.57 -1.98 27.93
CA GLU A 32 -29.81 -3.39 28.31
C GLU A 32 -29.13 -3.83 29.63
N LEU A 33 -29.16 -2.96 30.65
CA LEU A 33 -28.60 -3.26 31.97
C LEU A 33 -29.47 -4.30 32.71
N ASP A 34 -28.99 -5.53 32.77
CA ASP A 34 -29.55 -6.65 33.51
C ASP A 34 -28.74 -6.95 34.78
N ILE A 35 -29.41 -7.20 35.89
CA ILE A 35 -28.78 -7.50 37.18
C ILE A 35 -29.45 -8.74 37.76
N ASP A 36 -28.76 -9.88 37.70
CA ASP A 36 -29.17 -11.13 38.32
C ASP A 36 -28.30 -11.43 39.54
N GLY A 37 -28.68 -10.82 40.67
CA GLY A 37 -28.01 -11.02 41.96
C GLY A 37 -26.55 -10.54 41.97
N SER A 38 -25.61 -11.47 41.75
CA SER A 38 -24.17 -11.20 41.68
C SER A 38 -23.65 -10.98 40.27
N GLU A 39 -24.45 -11.22 39.24
CA GLU A 39 -24.07 -11.04 37.83
C GLU A 39 -24.75 -9.80 37.25
N ILE A 40 -23.96 -8.89 36.69
CA ILE A 40 -24.42 -7.67 36.02
C ILE A 40 -24.02 -7.77 34.56
N ARG A 41 -24.97 -7.58 33.64
CA ARG A 41 -24.73 -7.52 32.20
C ARG A 41 -25.27 -6.22 31.64
N ALA A 42 -24.57 -5.61 30.71
CA ALA A 42 -25.02 -4.40 30.04
C ALA A 42 -24.34 -4.24 28.68
N THR A 43 -24.98 -3.50 27.79
CA THR A 43 -24.39 -3.08 26.52
C THR A 43 -24.11 -1.58 26.57
N VAL A 44 -22.86 -1.18 26.40
CA VAL A 44 -22.44 0.23 26.50
C VAL A 44 -22.13 0.79 25.12
N ARG A 45 -22.78 1.89 24.74
CA ARG A 45 -22.57 2.59 23.47
C ARG A 45 -21.28 3.44 23.52
N GLY A 46 -20.24 2.98 22.83
CA GLY A 46 -18.98 3.69 22.63
C GLY A 46 -18.76 4.05 21.16
N SER A 47 -17.57 3.76 20.62
CA SER A 47 -17.32 3.74 19.17
C SER A 47 -17.99 2.56 18.46
N ASN A 48 -18.39 1.54 19.22
CA ASN A 48 -19.25 0.42 18.85
C ASN A 48 -20.12 0.07 20.09
N TYR A 49 -21.02 -0.89 19.95
CA TYR A 49 -21.72 -1.49 21.10
C TYR A 49 -20.78 -2.50 21.78
N TYR A 50 -20.56 -2.31 23.08
CA TYR A 50 -19.67 -3.17 23.86
C TYR A 50 -20.44 -3.88 24.96
N ASP A 51 -20.40 -5.21 24.94
CA ASP A 51 -21.00 -6.05 25.98
C ASP A 51 -20.08 -6.07 27.20
N VAL A 52 -20.67 -5.75 28.34
CA VAL A 52 -20.04 -5.70 29.66
C VAL A 52 -20.69 -6.76 30.54
N ALA A 53 -19.87 -7.61 31.14
CA ALA A 53 -20.30 -8.61 32.11
C ALA A 53 -19.46 -8.46 33.38
N ILE A 54 -20.12 -8.35 34.54
CA ILE A 54 -19.48 -8.12 35.83
C ILE A 54 -20.03 -9.13 36.84
N ASP A 55 -19.13 -9.90 37.43
CA ASP A 55 -19.43 -10.84 38.51
C ASP A 55 -18.93 -10.27 39.84
N ILE A 56 -19.83 -10.08 40.80
CA ILE A 56 -19.53 -9.70 42.18
C ILE A 56 -19.35 -10.96 43.01
N VAL A 57 -18.12 -11.26 43.43
CA VAL A 57 -17.79 -12.40 44.28
C VAL A 57 -17.37 -11.94 45.68
N ASP A 58 -17.47 -12.81 46.68
CA ASP A 58 -17.19 -12.48 48.10
C ASP A 58 -15.80 -11.85 48.36
N ASP A 59 -14.83 -12.01 47.44
CA ASP A 59 -13.45 -11.51 47.51
C ASP A 59 -13.09 -10.48 46.41
N GLY A 60 -14.05 -9.89 45.69
CA GLY A 60 -13.80 -8.79 44.73
C GLY A 60 -14.73 -8.74 43.51
N VAL A 61 -14.45 -7.81 42.59
CA VAL A 61 -15.21 -7.61 41.34
C VAL A 61 -14.43 -8.22 40.17
N ARG A 62 -15.09 -9.07 39.36
CA ARG A 62 -14.54 -9.57 38.09
C ARG A 62 -15.31 -8.97 36.94
N SER A 63 -14.62 -8.23 36.10
CA SER A 63 -15.16 -7.50 34.97
C SER A 63 -14.67 -8.09 33.65
N ARG A 64 -15.54 -8.10 32.65
CA ARG A 64 -15.19 -8.35 31.24
C ARG A 64 -15.94 -7.35 30.37
N CYS A 65 -15.26 -6.86 29.35
CA CYS A 65 -15.85 -6.00 28.35
C CYS A 65 -15.33 -6.42 26.98
N SER A 66 -16.18 -6.41 25.94
CA SER A 66 -15.78 -6.71 24.56
C SER A 66 -14.95 -5.58 23.90
N CYS A 67 -14.63 -4.53 24.65
CA CYS A 67 -13.80 -3.41 24.19
C CYS A 67 -12.33 -3.84 23.98
N PRO A 68 -11.65 -3.38 22.92
CA PRO A 68 -10.25 -3.72 22.62
C PRO A 68 -9.23 -2.99 23.53
N TYR A 69 -9.63 -2.67 24.77
CA TYR A 69 -8.80 -1.96 25.74
C TYR A 69 -7.86 -2.95 26.45
N ASP A 70 -6.55 -2.76 26.35
CA ASP A 70 -5.50 -3.64 26.91
C ASP A 70 -4.61 -2.97 27.98
N TYR A 71 -4.95 -1.75 28.39
CA TYR A 71 -4.19 -0.99 29.39
C TYR A 71 -4.54 -1.43 30.82
N ALA A 72 -3.77 -0.93 31.80
CA ALA A 72 -3.93 -1.31 33.21
C ALA A 72 -5.29 -0.88 33.80
N GLY A 73 -6.00 -1.83 34.41
CA GLY A 73 -7.26 -1.61 35.13
C GLY A 73 -8.52 -1.73 34.25
N ASP A 74 -9.68 -1.51 34.86
CA ASP A 74 -10.96 -1.62 34.18
C ASP A 74 -11.20 -0.49 33.17
N CYS A 75 -11.79 -0.86 32.04
CA CYS A 75 -12.09 0.08 30.97
C CYS A 75 -13.26 1.00 31.34
N LYS A 76 -13.34 2.15 30.67
CA LYS A 76 -14.40 3.16 30.88
C LYS A 76 -15.83 2.60 30.80
N HIS A 77 -16.08 1.53 30.04
CA HIS A 77 -17.41 0.92 29.91
C HIS A 77 -17.80 0.13 31.17
N VAL A 78 -16.86 -0.64 31.72
CA VAL A 78 -17.05 -1.34 33.01
C VAL A 78 -17.31 -0.33 34.12
N VAL A 79 -16.54 0.76 34.16
CA VAL A 79 -16.73 1.83 35.16
C VAL A 79 -18.10 2.48 35.03
N ALA A 80 -18.57 2.76 33.82
CA ALA A 80 -19.90 3.34 33.60
C ALA A 80 -21.01 2.44 34.16
N VAL A 81 -20.91 1.12 33.94
CA VAL A 81 -21.87 0.13 34.46
C VAL A 81 -21.82 0.04 35.97
N LEU A 82 -20.63 0.01 36.58
CA LEU A 82 -20.49 -0.02 38.04
C LEU A 82 -21.06 1.24 38.71
N LEU A 83 -20.83 2.42 38.14
CA LEU A 83 -21.41 3.68 38.64
C LEU A 83 -22.94 3.70 38.53
N ALA A 84 -23.49 3.14 37.44
CA ALA A 84 -24.93 3.01 37.26
C ALA A 84 -25.58 2.06 38.27
N VAL A 85 -24.82 1.12 38.82
CA VAL A 85 -25.28 0.19 39.86
C VAL A 85 -25.12 0.78 41.26
N ASP A 86 -24.03 1.53 41.54
CA ASP A 86 -23.78 2.22 42.82
C ASP A 86 -24.82 3.32 43.11
N ASP A 87 -25.24 4.07 42.09
CA ASP A 87 -26.23 5.16 42.24
C ASP A 87 -27.69 4.68 42.45
N ARG A 88 -27.95 3.36 42.50
CA ARG A 88 -29.31 2.79 42.71
C ARG A 88 -29.65 2.69 44.20
N ASP A 89 -30.58 3.54 44.67
CA ASP A 89 -31.13 3.52 46.04
C ASP A 89 -32.17 2.38 46.20
N PRO A 90 -32.01 1.42 47.14
CA PRO A 90 -32.82 0.20 47.21
C PRO A 90 -34.26 0.37 47.73
N GLU A 91 -34.76 1.59 47.96
CA GLU A 91 -36.13 1.83 48.45
C GLU A 91 -37.09 2.50 47.45
N THR A 92 -36.69 2.70 46.19
CA THR A 92 -37.61 3.20 45.15
C THR A 92 -38.11 2.05 44.29
N MET A 93 -39.26 1.50 44.71
CA MET A 93 -40.17 0.55 44.02
C MET A 93 -39.99 -0.94 44.35
N SER A 94 -40.45 -1.33 45.55
CA SER A 94 -40.96 -2.69 45.81
C SER A 94 -42.37 -2.85 45.24
N ASP A 95 -42.66 -4.03 44.69
CA ASP A 95 -43.90 -4.52 44.06
C ASP A 95 -44.12 -4.12 42.60
N THR A 96 -43.46 -4.86 41.69
CA THR A 96 -44.10 -5.22 40.41
C THR A 96 -43.83 -6.69 40.09
N ASP A 97 -44.93 -7.42 39.91
CA ASP A 97 -45.12 -8.75 39.33
C ASP A 97 -44.06 -9.17 38.29
N PRO A 98 -43.74 -10.48 38.11
CA PRO A 98 -42.89 -11.00 37.02
C PRO A 98 -43.49 -10.82 35.60
N GLU A 99 -44.51 -9.98 35.43
CA GLU A 99 -45.20 -9.72 34.17
C GLU A 99 -44.91 -8.34 33.54
N ARG A 100 -43.92 -7.58 34.02
CA ARG A 100 -43.51 -6.32 33.37
C ARG A 100 -42.03 -6.27 33.03
N ASN A 101 -41.66 -7.13 32.09
CA ASN A 101 -40.75 -6.72 31.04
C ASN A 101 -41.59 -5.90 30.03
N GLU A 102 -41.99 -4.68 30.42
CA GLU A 102 -42.43 -3.69 29.42
C GLU A 102 -41.16 -2.98 28.94
N THR A 103 -40.34 -3.68 28.14
CA THR A 103 -39.93 -3.02 26.90
C THR A 103 -41.23 -2.53 26.33
N VAL A 104 -41.47 -1.23 26.38
CA VAL A 104 -42.67 -0.66 25.77
C VAL A 104 -42.66 -1.18 24.35
N ASP A 105 -43.56 -2.11 24.07
CA ASP A 105 -43.62 -2.77 22.79
C ASP A 105 -44.09 -1.70 21.82
N ILE A 106 -43.12 -1.07 21.15
CA ILE A 106 -43.35 0.04 20.23
C ILE A 106 -44.29 -0.42 19.12
N GLU A 107 -44.17 -1.67 18.68
CA GLU A 107 -45.06 -2.28 17.69
C GLU A 107 -46.49 -2.34 18.23
N SER A 108 -46.68 -2.84 19.46
CA SER A 108 -47.99 -2.84 20.11
C SER A 108 -48.53 -1.42 20.41
N LEU A 109 -47.69 -0.43 20.68
CA LEU A 109 -48.14 0.96 20.87
C LEU A 109 -48.55 1.61 19.55
N VAL A 110 -47.82 1.37 18.47
CA VAL A 110 -48.18 1.82 17.12
C VAL A 110 -49.51 1.19 16.71
N ASP A 111 -49.70 -0.11 16.96
CA ASP A 111 -50.95 -0.83 16.66
C ASP A 111 -52.16 -0.34 17.48
N GLN A 112 -51.94 0.07 18.73
CA GLN A 112 -53.00 0.59 19.60
C GLN A 112 -53.30 2.08 19.38
N THR A 113 -52.39 2.81 18.73
CA THR A 113 -52.56 4.23 18.43
C THR A 113 -53.50 4.40 17.24
N THR A 114 -54.43 5.35 17.32
CA THR A 114 -55.33 5.60 16.19
C THR A 114 -54.54 6.14 15.01
N ALA A 115 -54.98 5.83 13.79
CA ALA A 115 -54.33 6.33 12.58
C ALA A 115 -54.26 7.88 12.53
N GLU A 116 -55.19 8.57 13.17
CA GLU A 116 -55.24 10.03 13.26
C GLU A 116 -54.17 10.58 14.21
N ASP A 117 -54.03 9.98 15.39
CA ASP A 117 -53.01 10.37 16.37
C ASP A 117 -51.60 10.01 15.90
N LEU A 118 -51.42 8.85 15.26
CA LEU A 118 -50.15 8.45 14.66
C LEU A 118 -49.73 9.40 13.53
N ARG A 119 -50.69 9.80 12.68
CA ARG A 119 -50.46 10.78 11.60
C ARG A 119 -50.08 12.14 12.16
N ALA A 120 -50.74 12.59 13.23
CA ALA A 120 -50.41 13.85 13.88
C ALA A 120 -49.00 13.81 14.50
N PHE A 121 -48.67 12.74 15.21
CA PHE A 121 -47.35 12.54 15.80
C PHE A 121 -46.23 12.50 14.75
N LEU A 122 -46.44 11.75 13.66
CA LEU A 122 -45.48 11.68 12.56
C LEU A 122 -45.26 13.06 11.90
N LEU A 123 -46.33 13.84 11.69
CA LEU A 123 -46.22 15.19 11.13
C LEU A 123 -45.43 16.14 12.04
N ASP A 124 -45.57 16.01 13.36
CA ASP A 124 -44.81 16.82 14.31
C ASP A 124 -43.31 16.46 14.26
N ILE A 125 -42.96 15.17 14.18
CA ILE A 125 -41.57 14.72 14.04
C ILE A 125 -40.97 15.21 12.72
N VAL A 126 -41.65 14.97 11.60
CA VAL A 126 -41.20 15.37 10.25
C VAL A 126 -41.11 16.90 10.10
N ALA A 127 -41.90 17.66 10.85
CA ALA A 127 -41.79 19.12 10.88
C ALA A 127 -40.58 19.59 11.70
N ALA A 128 -40.21 18.87 12.76
CA ALA A 128 -39.14 19.23 13.68
C ALA A 128 -37.74 18.87 13.16
N ASP A 129 -37.63 17.78 12.41
CA ASP A 129 -36.35 17.19 12.00
C ASP A 129 -36.29 17.05 10.47
N GLN A 130 -35.28 17.66 9.85
CA GLN A 130 -35.11 17.65 8.41
C GLN A 130 -34.63 16.29 7.90
N ASP A 131 -33.83 15.57 8.68
CA ASP A 131 -33.29 14.27 8.30
C ASP A 131 -34.40 13.22 8.29
N ILE A 132 -35.26 13.25 9.32
CA ILE A 132 -36.45 12.39 9.37
C ILE A 132 -37.43 12.75 8.24
N ARG A 133 -37.54 14.02 7.88
CA ARG A 133 -38.34 14.44 6.72
C ARG A 133 -37.81 13.83 5.43
N ASP A 134 -36.53 13.92 5.18
CA ASP A 134 -35.94 13.41 3.94
C ASP A 134 -36.07 11.88 3.87
N ARG A 135 -35.82 11.18 4.98
CA ARG A 135 -36.10 9.74 5.08
C ARG A 135 -37.57 9.40 4.86
N PHE A 136 -38.50 10.21 5.38
CA PHE A 136 -39.92 9.99 5.16
C PHE A 136 -40.32 10.24 3.71
N VAL A 137 -39.78 11.28 3.06
CA VAL A 137 -39.99 11.59 1.64
C VAL A 137 -39.47 10.44 0.76
N ALA A 138 -38.25 9.98 1.01
CA ALA A 138 -37.70 8.79 0.38
C ALA A 138 -38.58 7.56 0.64
N PHE A 139 -39.05 7.39 1.89
CA PHE A 139 -39.90 6.28 2.31
C PHE A 139 -41.21 6.19 1.53
N VAL A 140 -41.85 7.33 1.24
CA VAL A 140 -43.07 7.37 0.43
C VAL A 140 -42.82 7.33 -1.07
N GLY A 141 -41.55 7.37 -1.48
CA GLY A 141 -41.12 7.30 -2.88
C GLY A 141 -41.22 8.63 -3.63
N GLU A 142 -41.20 9.76 -2.91
CA GLU A 142 -41.14 11.09 -3.50
C GLU A 142 -39.69 11.60 -3.48
N ASP A 143 -39.43 12.64 -4.28
CA ASP A 143 -38.14 13.32 -4.31
C ASP A 143 -38.08 14.44 -3.26
N THR A 144 -36.97 14.53 -2.54
CA THR A 144 -36.69 15.64 -1.62
C THR A 144 -36.54 16.97 -2.36
N GLY A 145 -36.25 16.92 -3.67
CA GLY A 145 -35.96 18.07 -4.52
C GLY A 145 -34.58 18.69 -4.25
N LYS A 146 -33.75 18.02 -3.43
CA LYS A 146 -32.37 18.40 -3.18
C LYS A 146 -31.50 18.00 -4.35
N THR A 147 -30.57 18.88 -4.70
CA THR A 147 -29.55 18.61 -5.72
C THR A 147 -28.30 18.02 -5.09
N VAL A 148 -27.39 17.48 -5.92
CA VAL A 148 -26.02 17.10 -5.49
C VAL A 148 -25.36 18.20 -4.65
N TYR A 149 -25.50 19.46 -5.07
CA TYR A 149 -24.95 20.61 -4.36
C TYR A 149 -25.52 20.78 -2.94
N ASP A 150 -26.81 20.53 -2.76
CA ASP A 150 -27.46 20.67 -1.46
C ASP A 150 -26.96 19.60 -0.48
N TYR A 151 -26.89 18.34 -0.93
CA TYR A 151 -26.32 17.25 -0.13
C TYR A 151 -24.85 17.47 0.18
N LYS A 152 -24.05 17.88 -0.80
CA LYS A 152 -22.63 18.17 -0.62
C LYS A 152 -22.42 19.27 0.40
N GLN A 153 -23.22 20.34 0.36
CA GLN A 153 -23.17 21.39 1.37
C GLN A 153 -23.53 20.90 2.77
N GLU A 154 -24.42 19.92 2.89
CA GLU A 154 -24.74 19.28 4.19
C GLU A 154 -23.57 18.42 4.69
N ILE A 155 -22.89 17.71 3.80
CA ILE A 155 -21.69 16.92 4.10
C ILE A 155 -20.51 17.82 4.50
N ASP A 156 -20.26 18.90 3.75
CA ASP A 156 -19.21 19.89 4.07
C ASP A 156 -19.41 20.50 5.47
N ARG A 157 -20.65 20.73 5.88
CA ARG A 157 -20.97 21.21 7.24
C ARG A 157 -20.56 20.21 8.31
N LEU A 158 -20.65 18.91 8.06
CA LEU A 158 -20.17 17.90 9.02
C LEU A 158 -18.66 18.02 9.24
N PHE A 159 -17.90 18.26 8.18
CA PHE A 159 -16.47 18.55 8.29
C PHE A 159 -16.22 19.87 9.02
N ASP A 160 -16.94 20.94 8.67
CA ASP A 160 -16.80 22.24 9.33
C ASP A 160 -17.08 22.18 10.83
N ASP A 161 -18.08 21.40 11.25
CA ASP A 161 -18.46 21.21 12.65
C ASP A 161 -17.44 20.33 13.40
N ALA A 162 -16.79 19.39 12.70
CA ALA A 162 -15.76 18.51 13.26
C ALA A 162 -14.35 19.14 13.30
N VAL A 163 -14.13 20.21 12.53
CA VAL A 163 -12.81 20.86 12.42
C VAL A 163 -12.49 21.67 13.67
N SER A 164 -11.33 21.37 14.25
CA SER A 164 -10.80 22.12 15.39
C SER A 164 -10.35 23.53 15.01
N ARG A 165 -10.02 24.35 16.01
CA ARG A 165 -9.42 25.69 15.79
C ARG A 165 -8.12 25.68 14.96
N ARG A 166 -7.51 24.51 14.73
CA ARG A 166 -6.29 24.34 13.93
C ARG A 166 -6.57 24.08 12.45
N GLY A 167 -7.84 24.04 12.02
CA GLY A 167 -8.20 23.79 10.62
C GLY A 167 -8.21 22.32 10.21
N MET A 168 -7.97 21.42 11.17
CA MET A 168 -7.98 19.95 10.97
C MET A 168 -9.05 19.32 11.85
N VAL A 169 -9.65 18.23 11.37
CA VAL A 169 -10.49 17.34 12.19
C VAL A 169 -9.64 16.70 13.30
N GLU A 170 -10.16 16.65 14.53
CA GLU A 170 -9.40 16.12 15.66
C GLU A 170 -9.17 14.61 15.52
N HIS A 171 -7.92 14.17 15.71
CA HIS A 171 -7.55 12.76 15.64
C HIS A 171 -8.41 11.88 16.57
N GLY A 172 -9.06 10.85 16.01
CA GLY A 172 -10.02 9.99 16.69
C GLY A 172 -11.50 10.42 16.57
N THR A 173 -11.78 11.55 15.93
CA THR A 173 -13.12 11.96 15.51
C THR A 173 -13.43 11.29 14.18
N HIS A 174 -14.55 10.58 14.12
CA HIS A 174 -15.05 9.94 12.90
C HIS A 174 -16.36 10.63 12.56
N ILE A 175 -16.44 11.21 11.36
CA ILE A 175 -17.67 11.82 10.87
C ILE A 175 -18.56 10.68 10.38
N ASP A 176 -19.81 10.71 10.81
CA ASP A 176 -20.79 9.69 10.46
C ASP A 176 -21.54 10.11 9.19
N PHE A 177 -21.34 9.36 8.10
CA PHE A 177 -22.03 9.55 6.82
C PHE A 177 -23.25 8.62 6.65
N SER A 178 -23.52 7.74 7.64
CA SER A 178 -24.56 6.70 7.54
C SER A 178 -25.93 7.25 7.18
N GLN A 179 -26.27 8.44 7.67
CA GLN A 179 -27.52 9.11 7.34
C GLN A 179 -27.72 9.26 5.82
N TYR A 180 -26.68 9.65 5.08
CA TYR A 180 -26.76 9.88 3.64
C TYR A 180 -26.67 8.57 2.87
N THR A 181 -25.81 7.64 3.30
CA THR A 181 -25.70 6.33 2.66
C THR A 181 -26.99 5.52 2.83
N ASP A 182 -27.59 5.49 4.02
CA ASP A 182 -28.88 4.84 4.28
C ASP A 182 -30.01 5.46 3.45
N LEU A 183 -29.98 6.80 3.27
CA LEU A 183 -30.95 7.51 2.44
C LEU A 183 -30.78 7.14 0.96
N ALA A 184 -29.54 7.10 0.46
CA ALA A 184 -29.23 6.68 -0.90
C ALA A 184 -29.64 5.23 -1.16
N GLU A 185 -29.33 4.31 -0.23
CA GLU A 185 -29.75 2.90 -0.28
C GLU A 185 -31.28 2.79 -0.35
N THR A 186 -31.98 3.57 0.47
CA THR A 186 -33.46 3.63 0.46
C THR A 186 -34.02 4.09 -0.90
N HIS A 187 -33.32 4.98 -1.61
CA HIS A 187 -33.69 5.39 -2.98
C HIS A 187 -33.33 4.31 -4.01
N ARG A 188 -32.16 3.67 -3.89
CA ARG A 188 -31.70 2.54 -4.73
C ARG A 188 -32.68 1.37 -4.68
N GLU A 189 -33.06 0.92 -3.48
CA GLU A 189 -34.02 -0.19 -3.28
C GLU A 189 -35.40 0.08 -3.90
N ARG A 190 -35.78 1.36 -4.05
CA ARG A 190 -37.03 1.77 -4.69
C ARG A 190 -36.92 2.00 -6.20
N GLY A 191 -35.71 1.90 -6.78
CA GLY A 191 -35.46 2.19 -8.19
C GLY A 191 -35.39 3.68 -8.53
N HIS A 192 -35.23 4.55 -7.53
CA HIS A 192 -34.97 5.99 -7.74
C HIS A 192 -33.49 6.24 -7.97
N VAL A 193 -33.01 5.77 -9.12
CA VAL A 193 -31.60 5.72 -9.50
C VAL A 193 -30.95 7.11 -9.44
N ASP A 194 -31.56 8.11 -10.10
CA ASP A 194 -31.00 9.46 -10.19
C ASP A 194 -30.75 10.08 -8.80
N THR A 195 -31.73 9.99 -7.89
CA THR A 195 -31.60 10.52 -6.53
C THR A 195 -30.57 9.75 -5.71
N ALA A 196 -30.51 8.41 -5.85
CA ALA A 196 -29.50 7.61 -5.16
C ALA A 196 -28.08 7.97 -5.63
N THR A 197 -27.88 8.05 -6.95
CA THR A 197 -26.60 8.45 -7.54
C THR A 197 -26.20 9.88 -7.16
N ASP A 198 -27.16 10.81 -7.07
CA ASP A 198 -26.90 12.19 -6.65
C ASP A 198 -26.39 12.27 -5.20
N ILE A 199 -26.94 11.44 -4.30
CA ILE A 199 -26.50 11.39 -2.89
C ILE A 199 -25.13 10.73 -2.79
N TYR A 200 -24.91 9.58 -3.43
CA TYR A 200 -23.59 8.92 -3.40
C TYR A 200 -22.49 9.81 -3.98
N ARG A 201 -22.78 10.49 -5.10
CA ARG A 201 -21.91 11.50 -5.69
C ARG A 201 -21.60 12.65 -4.73
N ALA A 202 -22.61 13.14 -4.01
CA ALA A 202 -22.39 14.20 -3.03
C ALA A 202 -21.50 13.74 -1.87
N VAL A 203 -21.68 12.50 -1.39
CA VAL A 203 -20.84 11.87 -0.36
C VAL A 203 -19.41 11.72 -0.86
N SER A 204 -19.20 11.17 -2.06
CA SER A 204 -17.85 10.98 -2.61
C SER A 204 -17.13 12.30 -2.84
N GLU A 205 -17.76 13.27 -3.52
CA GLU A 205 -17.19 14.60 -3.74
C GLU A 205 -16.92 15.34 -2.42
N GLY A 206 -17.87 15.29 -1.48
CA GLY A 206 -17.75 15.95 -0.18
C GLY A 206 -16.62 15.38 0.67
N ILE A 207 -16.44 14.06 0.69
CA ILE A 207 -15.28 13.44 1.36
C ILE A 207 -14.00 13.84 0.65
N ARG A 208 -13.92 13.65 -0.68
CA ARG A 208 -12.71 13.90 -1.47
C ARG A 208 -12.19 15.32 -1.31
N GLU A 209 -13.06 16.32 -1.41
CA GLU A 209 -12.67 17.74 -1.31
C GLU A 209 -12.26 18.17 0.11
N ASN A 210 -12.55 17.36 1.13
CA ASN A 210 -12.17 17.62 2.52
C ASN A 210 -11.02 16.73 3.01
N LEU A 211 -10.42 15.88 2.16
CA LEU A 211 -9.35 14.96 2.56
C LEU A 211 -8.09 15.67 3.10
N ASP A 212 -7.77 16.86 2.56
CA ASP A 212 -6.66 17.68 3.06
C ASP A 212 -6.86 18.20 4.51
N ARG A 213 -8.08 18.08 5.04
CA ARG A 213 -8.48 18.56 6.38
C ARG A 213 -8.54 17.44 7.41
N VAL A 214 -8.24 16.20 7.02
CA VAL A 214 -8.32 15.01 7.88
C VAL A 214 -7.01 14.23 7.91
N ASP A 215 -6.74 13.56 9.03
CA ASP A 215 -5.69 12.56 9.13
C ASP A 215 -6.29 11.19 8.83
N ASP A 216 -6.15 10.74 7.57
CA ASP A 216 -6.67 9.44 7.14
C ASP A 216 -5.65 8.30 7.23
N SER A 217 -4.67 8.39 8.15
CA SER A 217 -3.72 7.30 8.39
C SER A 217 -4.40 5.96 8.78
N SER A 218 -5.66 6.01 9.23
CA SER A 218 -6.49 4.82 9.53
C SER A 218 -7.26 4.27 8.33
N GLY A 219 -7.26 4.99 7.19
CA GLY A 219 -8.02 4.69 5.98
C GLY A 219 -9.54 4.74 6.16
N HIS A 220 -10.04 5.44 7.18
CA HIS A 220 -11.48 5.54 7.41
C HIS A 220 -12.18 6.30 6.30
N TYR A 221 -11.71 7.52 6.00
CA TYR A 221 -12.32 8.37 4.98
C TYR A 221 -12.11 7.81 3.58
N GLY A 222 -10.95 7.21 3.31
CA GLY A 222 -10.70 6.46 2.08
C GLY A 222 -11.70 5.32 1.87
N ARG A 223 -11.99 4.52 2.90
CA ARG A 223 -13.02 3.45 2.81
C ARG A 223 -14.45 3.97 2.66
N GLU A 224 -14.79 5.09 3.30
CA GLU A 224 -16.13 5.67 3.11
C GLU A 224 -16.28 6.28 1.70
N LEU A 225 -15.20 6.84 1.14
CA LEU A 225 -15.14 7.31 -0.25
C LEU A 225 -15.31 6.14 -1.23
N GLU A 226 -14.50 5.10 -1.09
CA GLU A 226 -14.57 3.86 -1.89
C GLU A 226 -15.99 3.30 -1.90
N ARG A 227 -16.61 3.10 -0.73
CA ARG A 227 -17.99 2.60 -0.61
C ARG A 227 -19.02 3.47 -1.33
N ALA A 228 -18.89 4.80 -1.25
CA ALA A 228 -19.82 5.69 -1.92
C ALA A 228 -19.68 5.59 -3.44
N ILE A 229 -18.46 5.49 -3.96
CA ILE A 229 -18.15 5.32 -5.39
C ILE A 229 -18.63 3.95 -5.90
N GLU A 230 -18.36 2.88 -5.16
CA GLU A 230 -18.84 1.53 -5.47
C GLU A 230 -20.38 1.48 -5.47
N ALA A 231 -21.03 2.01 -4.43
CA ALA A 231 -22.48 2.01 -4.34
C ALA A 231 -23.14 2.85 -5.44
N TYR A 232 -22.50 3.94 -5.87
CA TYR A 232 -22.91 4.69 -7.07
C TYR A 232 -22.88 3.80 -8.31
N ALA A 233 -21.77 3.10 -8.56
CA ALA A 233 -21.58 2.25 -9.73
C ALA A 233 -22.55 1.07 -9.74
N GLU A 234 -22.71 0.39 -8.59
CA GLU A 234 -23.67 -0.71 -8.44
C GLU A 234 -25.11 -0.26 -8.68
N THR A 235 -25.49 0.93 -8.18
CA THR A 235 -26.85 1.48 -8.40
C THR A 235 -27.17 1.62 -9.89
N VAL A 236 -26.17 2.02 -10.69
CA VAL A 236 -26.30 2.12 -12.15
C VAL A 236 -26.29 0.74 -12.79
N ALA A 237 -25.37 -0.14 -12.39
CA ALA A 237 -25.19 -1.49 -12.95
C ALA A 237 -26.35 -2.45 -12.67
N GLU A 238 -27.10 -2.25 -11.57
CA GLU A 238 -28.31 -3.02 -11.26
C GLU A 238 -29.47 -2.76 -12.23
N GLN A 239 -29.39 -1.69 -13.02
CA GLN A 239 -30.40 -1.33 -14.00
C GLN A 239 -29.97 -1.77 -15.40
N GLU A 240 -30.91 -2.34 -16.16
CA GLU A 240 -30.72 -2.59 -17.59
C GLU A 240 -30.90 -1.29 -18.38
N PHE A 241 -29.89 -0.41 -18.32
CA PHE A 241 -29.84 0.82 -19.10
C PHE A 241 -29.17 0.60 -20.45
N GLU A 242 -29.80 1.15 -21.50
CA GLU A 242 -29.16 1.34 -22.80
C GLU A 242 -28.01 2.35 -22.67
N HIS A 243 -27.03 2.24 -23.56
CA HIS A 243 -25.83 3.07 -23.60
C HIS A 243 -26.12 4.58 -23.43
N GLU A 244 -27.11 5.14 -24.13
CA GLU A 244 -27.36 6.60 -24.10
C GLU A 244 -27.76 7.11 -22.70
N ARG A 245 -28.28 6.23 -21.83
CA ARG A 245 -28.57 6.58 -20.44
C ARG A 245 -27.31 6.47 -19.58
N LYS A 246 -26.39 5.55 -19.89
CA LYS A 246 -25.12 5.34 -19.19
C LYS A 246 -24.10 6.45 -19.46
N GLU A 247 -24.11 7.08 -20.63
CA GLU A 247 -23.20 8.17 -21.02
C GLU A 247 -23.03 9.23 -19.92
N LEU A 248 -24.12 9.66 -19.29
CA LEU A 248 -24.10 10.68 -18.22
C LEU A 248 -23.32 10.22 -16.98
N TYR A 249 -23.45 8.94 -16.60
CA TYR A 249 -22.78 8.38 -15.43
C TYR A 249 -21.30 8.11 -15.74
N ILE A 250 -21.00 7.58 -16.94
CA ILE A 250 -19.64 7.33 -17.42
C ILE A 250 -18.87 8.65 -17.51
N GLN A 251 -19.47 9.70 -18.07
CA GLN A 251 -18.84 11.02 -18.16
C GLN A 251 -18.46 11.58 -16.80
N TYR A 252 -19.34 11.46 -15.79
CA TYR A 252 -19.03 11.91 -14.43
C TYR A 252 -17.86 11.11 -13.84
N LEU A 253 -17.92 9.78 -13.87
CA LEU A 253 -16.88 8.93 -13.30
C LEU A 253 -15.53 9.15 -13.99
N CYS A 254 -15.53 9.30 -15.32
CA CYS A 254 -14.31 9.58 -16.10
C CYS A 254 -13.71 10.95 -15.75
N ALA A 255 -14.53 11.98 -15.56
CA ALA A 255 -14.06 13.29 -15.16
C ALA A 255 -13.41 13.27 -13.76
N GLU A 256 -14.01 12.55 -12.81
CA GLU A 256 -13.44 12.40 -11.47
C GLU A 256 -12.21 11.48 -11.46
N PHE A 257 -12.18 10.43 -12.29
CA PHE A 257 -11.00 9.57 -12.48
C PHE A 257 -9.77 10.37 -12.91
N VAL A 258 -9.93 11.23 -13.91
CA VAL A 258 -8.85 12.10 -14.42
C VAL A 258 -8.55 13.24 -13.45
N GLY A 259 -9.57 13.79 -12.78
CA GLY A 259 -9.46 14.98 -11.94
C GLY A 259 -9.08 14.73 -10.47
N ALA A 260 -9.02 13.48 -10.02
CA ALA A 260 -8.79 13.17 -8.60
C ALA A 260 -7.37 13.56 -8.13
N ASP A 261 -7.32 14.32 -7.04
CA ASP A 261 -6.06 14.78 -6.43
C ASP A 261 -5.25 13.66 -5.74
N HIS A 262 -5.91 12.55 -5.40
CA HIS A 262 -5.31 11.42 -4.71
C HIS A 262 -5.38 10.15 -5.54
N GLY A 263 -4.28 9.41 -5.58
CA GLY A 263 -4.18 8.16 -6.33
C GLY A 263 -5.25 7.14 -5.95
N PHE A 264 -5.41 6.81 -4.67
CA PHE A 264 -6.41 5.80 -4.28
C PHE A 264 -7.83 6.15 -4.77
N ALA A 265 -8.23 7.44 -4.72
CA ALA A 265 -9.53 7.88 -5.22
C ALA A 265 -9.66 7.69 -6.74
N SER A 266 -8.60 7.94 -7.51
CA SER A 266 -8.57 7.64 -8.95
C SER A 266 -8.71 6.13 -9.21
N ASP A 267 -8.10 5.27 -8.38
CA ASP A 267 -8.27 3.82 -8.51
C ASP A 267 -9.72 3.38 -8.22
N ASP A 268 -10.38 4.00 -7.24
CA ASP A 268 -11.79 3.74 -6.92
C ASP A 268 -12.72 4.13 -8.09
N TYR A 269 -12.48 5.28 -8.74
CA TYR A 269 -13.25 5.70 -9.92
C TYR A 269 -13.01 4.81 -11.14
N ASP A 270 -11.78 4.33 -11.36
CA ASP A 270 -11.48 3.33 -12.40
C ASP A 270 -12.26 2.03 -12.15
N GLY A 271 -12.30 1.54 -10.90
CA GLY A 271 -13.11 0.39 -10.51
C GLY A 271 -14.61 0.57 -10.76
N ALA A 272 -15.14 1.76 -10.44
CA ALA A 272 -16.53 2.11 -10.74
C ALA A 272 -16.81 2.16 -12.25
N LEU A 273 -15.90 2.70 -13.06
CA LEU A 273 -16.03 2.71 -14.53
C LEU A 273 -16.09 1.29 -15.08
N ARG A 274 -15.22 0.38 -14.62
CA ARG A 274 -15.25 -1.04 -15.00
C ARG A 274 -16.55 -1.74 -14.61
N THR A 275 -17.20 -1.30 -13.54
CA THR A 275 -18.48 -1.84 -13.08
C THR A 275 -19.65 -1.37 -13.94
N VAL A 276 -19.63 -0.11 -14.40
CA VAL A 276 -20.70 0.48 -15.21
C VAL A 276 -20.57 0.13 -16.70
N CYS A 277 -19.34 0.11 -17.23
CA CYS A 277 -19.05 -0.15 -18.63
C CYS A 277 -19.00 -1.65 -18.92
N THR A 278 -20.13 -2.21 -19.35
CA THR A 278 -20.28 -3.66 -19.59
C THR A 278 -20.43 -4.04 -21.06
N GLU A 279 -20.74 -3.07 -21.92
CA GLU A 279 -20.93 -3.26 -23.36
C GLU A 279 -19.85 -2.54 -24.16
N ASP A 280 -19.55 -3.02 -25.38
CA ASP A 280 -18.56 -2.41 -26.26
C ASP A 280 -18.81 -0.91 -26.48
N ALA A 281 -20.08 -0.48 -26.60
CA ALA A 281 -20.44 0.93 -26.74
C ALA A 281 -20.08 1.77 -25.51
N ASP A 282 -20.22 1.21 -24.30
CA ASP A 282 -19.84 1.89 -23.05
C ASP A 282 -18.32 2.07 -22.98
N LEU A 283 -17.57 1.03 -23.38
CA LEU A 283 -16.10 1.04 -23.44
C LEU A 283 -15.57 2.01 -24.50
N GLU A 284 -16.16 2.04 -25.70
CA GLU A 284 -15.83 3.00 -26.76
C GLU A 284 -16.06 4.45 -26.31
N TYR A 285 -17.18 4.72 -25.65
CA TYR A 285 -17.47 6.06 -25.12
C TYR A 285 -16.53 6.46 -23.99
N TRP A 286 -16.20 5.54 -23.08
CA TRP A 286 -15.22 5.79 -22.04
C TRP A 286 -13.86 6.16 -22.64
N LEU A 287 -13.44 5.44 -23.69
CA LEU A 287 -12.21 5.76 -24.41
C LEU A 287 -12.27 7.14 -25.07
N GLU A 288 -13.38 7.51 -25.72
CA GLU A 288 -13.59 8.87 -26.26
C GLU A 288 -13.47 9.96 -25.18
N GLN A 289 -14.04 9.72 -24.00
CA GLN A 289 -13.91 10.67 -22.88
C GLN A 289 -12.47 10.80 -22.40
N LEU A 290 -11.70 9.70 -22.35
CA LEU A 290 -10.28 9.74 -21.98
C LEU A 290 -9.42 10.43 -23.03
N ASP A 291 -9.73 10.27 -24.33
CA ASP A 291 -8.96 10.86 -25.43
C ASP A 291 -8.96 12.39 -25.39
N ALA A 292 -10.06 12.99 -24.93
CA ALA A 292 -10.14 14.42 -24.67
C ALA A 292 -9.09 14.93 -23.66
N HIS A 293 -8.48 14.04 -22.86
CA HIS A 293 -7.52 14.35 -21.81
C HIS A 293 -6.07 13.96 -22.14
N VAL A 294 -5.82 13.20 -23.22
CA VAL A 294 -4.48 12.81 -23.68
C VAL A 294 -4.13 13.61 -24.93
N SER A 295 -2.90 14.11 -25.05
CA SER A 295 -2.48 14.88 -26.22
C SER A 295 -1.09 14.45 -26.67
N GLY A 296 -0.95 14.07 -27.94
CA GLY A 296 0.33 13.70 -28.53
C GLY A 296 0.58 12.20 -28.67
N VAL A 297 -0.35 11.35 -28.20
CA VAL A 297 -0.52 9.99 -28.74
C VAL A 297 -1.36 10.15 -30.00
N THR A 298 -0.95 9.61 -31.14
CA THR A 298 -1.77 9.66 -32.36
C THR A 298 -2.93 8.67 -32.28
N LEU A 299 -3.74 8.73 -31.22
CA LEU A 299 -4.94 7.91 -31.00
C LEU A 299 -6.03 8.20 -32.04
N ASP A 300 -6.01 9.37 -32.67
CA ASP A 300 -6.84 9.69 -33.85
C ASP A 300 -6.65 8.66 -34.99
N ALA A 301 -5.47 8.05 -35.12
CA ALA A 301 -5.17 7.00 -36.11
C ALA A 301 -5.55 5.60 -35.61
N VAL A 302 -5.52 5.39 -34.30
CA VAL A 302 -5.89 4.14 -33.62
C VAL A 302 -7.41 3.92 -33.66
N LEU A 303 -8.20 4.96 -33.40
CA LEU A 303 -9.66 4.91 -33.32
C LEU A 303 -10.37 5.01 -34.67
N SER A 304 -9.70 5.48 -35.72
CA SER A 304 -10.35 5.70 -37.02
C SER A 304 -10.41 4.47 -37.92
N GLY A 305 -9.76 3.35 -37.57
CA GLY A 305 -9.85 2.09 -38.33
C GLY A 305 -9.46 2.20 -39.81
N GLU A 306 -8.83 3.28 -40.24
CA GLU A 306 -8.51 3.55 -41.65
C GLU A 306 -7.05 3.22 -41.96
N LEU A 307 -6.62 1.94 -41.91
CA LEU A 307 -5.42 1.53 -42.64
C LEU A 307 -5.38 0.03 -43.03
N SER A 308 -6.52 -0.59 -43.33
CA SER A 308 -6.52 -1.75 -44.24
C SER A 308 -6.44 -1.27 -45.70
N SER A 309 -5.21 -1.05 -46.19
CA SER A 309 -4.75 -1.38 -47.55
C SER A 309 -3.60 -0.46 -48.00
N LYS A 310 -2.37 -0.93 -47.85
CA LYS A 310 -1.25 -0.66 -48.78
C LYS A 310 -0.03 -1.51 -48.43
N THR A 311 -0.21 -2.82 -48.44
CA THR A 311 0.84 -3.73 -48.89
C THR A 311 0.81 -3.80 -50.42
N ASP A 312 2.00 -3.97 -51.01
CA ASP A 312 2.32 -4.01 -52.44
C ASP A 312 2.29 -2.69 -53.23
N ASP A 313 3.42 -1.99 -53.25
CA ASP A 313 4.20 -1.87 -54.50
C ASP A 313 5.55 -1.18 -54.23
N ARG A 314 6.64 -1.91 -54.44
CA ARG A 314 7.87 -1.46 -55.15
C ARG A 314 8.97 -2.50 -55.04
N ARG A 315 8.95 -3.43 -55.98
CA ARG A 315 10.16 -4.10 -56.50
C ARG A 315 10.59 -3.44 -57.82
N ASP A 316 11.90 -3.50 -58.04
CA ASP A 316 12.68 -3.26 -59.26
C ASP A 316 12.84 -1.81 -59.77
N GLU A 317 14.10 -1.34 -59.84
CA GLU A 317 14.89 -1.38 -61.09
C GLU A 317 16.37 -0.95 -60.89
N THR A 318 17.29 -1.91 -61.13
CA THR A 318 18.53 -1.89 -61.94
C THR A 318 19.70 -0.92 -61.71
N GLU A 319 20.86 -1.54 -61.40
CA GLU A 319 22.19 -1.51 -62.08
C GLU A 319 22.74 -0.20 -62.68
N ASP A 320 23.96 0.22 -62.28
CA ASP A 320 25.23 -0.13 -62.97
C ASP A 320 26.44 0.74 -62.52
N SER A 321 27.63 0.12 -62.59
CA SER A 321 28.99 0.68 -62.75
C SER A 321 30.01 0.52 -61.61
N ALA A 322 31.22 0.20 -62.07
CA ALA A 322 32.24 -0.60 -61.43
C ALA A 322 33.47 0.17 -60.90
N ASP A 323 34.25 -0.57 -60.09
CA ASP A 323 35.73 -0.60 -60.04
C ASP A 323 36.45 0.35 -59.05
N THR A 324 36.94 -0.18 -57.91
CA THR A 324 38.38 -0.52 -57.67
C THR A 324 38.75 -0.59 -56.17
N SER A 325 39.46 -1.67 -55.81
CA SER A 325 40.63 -1.72 -54.89
C SER A 325 40.50 -1.39 -53.38
N ASP A 326 40.54 -2.47 -52.59
CA ASP A 326 41.51 -2.77 -51.50
C ASP A 326 41.55 -1.90 -50.22
N GLY A 327 41.42 -2.56 -49.05
CA GLY A 327 41.77 -1.99 -47.75
C GLY A 327 40.88 -2.45 -46.59
N SER A 328 41.41 -3.32 -45.74
CA SER A 328 40.80 -3.81 -44.50
C SER A 328 40.42 -2.72 -43.49
N ALA A 329 39.21 -2.80 -42.95
CA ALA A 329 38.89 -2.49 -41.55
C ALA A 329 37.56 -3.15 -41.22
N ARG A 330 37.50 -3.82 -40.06
CA ARG A 330 36.25 -4.29 -39.48
C ARG A 330 35.46 -3.06 -39.04
N ASP A 331 34.23 -2.97 -39.51
CA ASP A 331 33.28 -1.91 -39.21
C ASP A 331 32.56 -2.31 -37.92
N ASP A 332 32.69 -1.50 -36.87
CA ASP A 332 31.84 -1.55 -35.69
C ASP A 332 30.43 -1.15 -36.16
N GLY A 333 29.46 -2.07 -36.03
CA GLY A 333 28.06 -1.74 -36.21
C GLY A 333 27.61 -0.92 -35.01
N SER A 334 27.65 0.41 -35.14
CA SER A 334 26.98 1.31 -34.21
C SER A 334 25.47 1.18 -34.39
N THR A 335 24.82 0.40 -33.53
CA THR A 335 23.41 0.59 -33.18
C THR A 335 23.32 1.86 -32.35
N ASP A 336 22.63 2.87 -32.87
CA ASP A 336 22.28 4.10 -32.14
C ASP A 336 21.33 3.73 -30.99
N HIS A 337 21.88 3.31 -29.86
CA HIS A 337 21.10 3.16 -28.62
C HIS A 337 20.99 4.52 -27.93
N PRO A 338 19.80 4.90 -27.41
CA PRO A 338 19.63 6.19 -26.73
C PRO A 338 20.49 6.27 -25.47
N GLU A 339 21.47 7.19 -25.46
CA GLU A 339 22.35 7.42 -24.33
C GLU A 339 21.60 8.11 -23.17
N ARG A 340 21.85 7.61 -21.96
CA ARG A 340 21.33 8.11 -20.68
C ARG A 340 21.76 9.57 -20.45
N THR A 341 20.79 10.48 -20.29
CA THR A 341 21.02 11.82 -19.73
C THR A 341 20.51 11.85 -18.29
N ASP A 342 21.33 12.33 -17.35
CA ASP A 342 20.99 12.42 -15.91
C ASP A 342 19.93 13.50 -15.59
N ASP A 343 19.35 14.14 -16.61
CA ASP A 343 18.41 15.26 -16.50
C ASP A 343 16.92 14.83 -16.43
N VAL A 344 16.60 13.54 -16.64
CA VAL A 344 15.23 12.99 -16.51
C VAL A 344 15.18 11.90 -15.45
N LEU A 345 14.52 12.19 -14.33
CA LEU A 345 14.18 11.19 -13.32
C LEU A 345 13.00 10.35 -13.84
N TYR A 346 13.29 9.28 -14.57
CA TYR A 346 12.30 8.21 -14.72
C TYR A 346 12.04 7.63 -13.34
N ALA A 347 10.82 7.82 -12.82
CA ALA A 347 10.44 7.36 -11.49
C ALA A 347 10.61 5.83 -11.43
N SER A 348 11.69 5.41 -10.77
CA SER A 348 11.99 4.04 -10.43
C SER A 348 10.83 3.47 -9.61
N ASP A 349 10.23 2.38 -10.08
CA ASP A 349 9.38 1.58 -9.21
C ASP A 349 10.28 0.93 -8.16
N PHE A 350 10.18 1.39 -6.92
CA PHE A 350 10.98 0.94 -5.77
C PHE A 350 10.39 -0.32 -5.11
N THR A 351 9.41 -0.95 -5.74
CA THR A 351 8.71 -2.12 -5.22
C THR A 351 9.42 -3.45 -5.50
N ASP A 352 10.51 -3.43 -6.27
CA ASP A 352 11.11 -4.65 -6.83
C ASP A 352 12.56 -4.89 -6.35
N GLY A 353 12.71 -5.84 -5.41
CA GLY A 353 13.99 -6.36 -4.93
C GLY A 353 14.79 -5.44 -4.00
N PRO A 354 15.86 -5.95 -3.36
CA PRO A 354 16.81 -5.08 -2.67
C PRO A 354 17.48 -4.18 -3.72
N LEU A 355 17.15 -2.89 -3.69
CA LEU A 355 17.79 -1.89 -4.54
C LEU A 355 19.26 -1.80 -4.18
N SER A 356 20.15 -1.80 -5.17
CA SER A 356 21.56 -1.53 -4.93
C SER A 356 21.75 -0.08 -4.45
N THR A 357 22.88 0.21 -3.80
CA THR A 357 23.27 1.58 -3.45
C THR A 357 23.39 2.46 -4.69
N ASP A 358 23.73 1.90 -5.83
CA ASP A 358 23.83 2.60 -7.11
C ASP A 358 22.46 2.88 -7.72
N ASP A 359 21.48 1.99 -7.55
CA ASP A 359 20.07 2.24 -7.91
C ASP A 359 19.49 3.43 -7.15
N PHE A 360 19.87 3.55 -5.86
CA PHE A 360 19.42 4.61 -4.98
C PHE A 360 20.14 5.95 -5.23
N THR A 361 21.44 5.92 -5.48
CA THR A 361 22.29 7.14 -5.57
C THR A 361 22.66 7.57 -6.99
N GLY A 362 22.36 6.75 -8.00
CA GLY A 362 22.79 6.96 -9.38
C GLY A 362 24.31 6.81 -9.59
N GLY A 363 25.03 6.20 -8.64
CA GLY A 363 26.49 6.06 -8.66
C GLY A 363 27.27 7.35 -8.36
N ALA A 364 26.59 8.42 -7.92
CA ALA A 364 27.21 9.75 -7.73
C ALA A 364 27.80 9.96 -6.31
N LEU A 365 27.44 9.13 -5.34
CA LEU A 365 27.90 9.25 -3.96
C LEU A 365 28.99 8.21 -3.69
N ASP A 366 30.23 8.67 -3.52
CA ASP A 366 31.33 7.86 -2.97
C ASP A 366 31.04 7.56 -1.49
N VAL A 367 30.43 6.40 -1.24
CA VAL A 367 30.04 5.92 0.08
C VAL A 367 31.27 5.53 0.93
N GLU A 368 32.45 5.31 0.31
CA GLU A 368 33.70 4.95 1.01
C GLU A 368 34.28 6.13 1.82
N HIS A 369 33.83 7.37 1.55
CA HIS A 369 34.36 8.59 2.18
C HIS A 369 33.30 9.45 2.87
N LEU A 370 32.27 8.86 3.47
CA LEU A 370 31.27 9.56 4.32
C LEU A 370 31.88 10.34 5.51
N ALA A 371 33.16 10.15 5.83
CA ALA A 371 33.83 10.73 6.98
C ALA A 371 34.53 12.09 6.75
N VAL A 372 34.47 12.69 5.55
CA VAL A 372 35.05 14.03 5.31
C VAL A 372 33.96 15.06 5.06
N GLY A 373 33.20 15.36 6.11
CA GLY A 373 32.25 16.47 6.15
C GLY A 373 31.04 16.12 7.01
N THR A 374 30.59 17.04 7.86
CA THR A 374 29.34 16.84 8.61
C THR A 374 28.20 16.64 7.62
N LEU A 375 27.64 15.43 7.57
CA LEU A 375 26.30 15.17 7.02
C LEU A 375 25.34 16.15 7.68
N GLN A 376 25.00 17.23 6.97
CA GLN A 376 23.93 18.11 7.40
C GLN A 376 22.62 17.45 7.00
N PHE A 377 21.78 17.21 8.00
CA PHE A 377 20.45 16.59 7.91
C PHE A 377 19.45 17.37 7.02
N GLU A 378 19.89 18.41 6.30
CA GLU A 378 19.08 19.22 5.39
C GLU A 378 18.92 18.56 3.99
N TYR A 379 19.53 17.39 3.76
CA TYR A 379 19.36 16.62 2.52
C TYR A 379 18.25 15.55 2.58
N PHE A 380 17.48 15.47 3.67
CA PHE A 380 16.54 14.35 3.90
C PHE A 380 15.09 14.75 4.24
N VAL A 381 14.70 16.00 3.98
CA VAL A 381 13.29 16.43 4.07
C VAL A 381 13.03 17.37 2.90
N GLY A 382 11.88 17.20 2.25
CA GLY A 382 11.53 17.86 0.99
C GLY A 382 11.84 19.36 0.96
N ASP A 383 12.41 19.77 -0.17
CA ASP A 383 12.15 21.03 -0.88
C ASP A 383 13.03 21.05 -2.14
N ALA A 384 12.37 21.30 -3.28
CA ALA A 384 12.84 21.63 -4.63
C ALA A 384 14.36 21.67 -4.95
N PHE A 385 14.74 21.05 -6.07
CA PHE A 385 15.90 21.46 -6.86
C PHE A 385 15.52 22.63 -7.79
N GLU A 386 16.13 23.80 -7.56
CA GLU A 386 16.13 24.94 -8.50
C GLU A 386 17.31 24.83 -9.47
N GLU A 387 16.98 24.88 -10.77
CA GLU A 387 17.85 25.07 -11.95
C GLU A 387 19.10 24.19 -12.11
N LEU A 388 18.95 23.09 -12.86
CA LEU A 388 20.01 22.61 -13.75
C LEU A 388 19.51 22.68 -15.19
N ARG A 389 20.24 23.39 -16.05
CA ARG A 389 20.14 23.32 -17.51
C ARG A 389 21.47 22.86 -18.06
N VAL A 390 21.46 21.83 -18.91
CA VAL A 390 22.52 21.61 -19.89
C VAL A 390 21.88 21.25 -21.24
N ASP A 391 22.43 21.88 -22.28
CA ASP A 391 21.96 21.87 -23.66
C ASP A 391 22.47 20.62 -24.43
N GLU A 392 21.57 19.76 -24.90
CA GLU A 392 21.43 19.16 -26.26
C GLU A 392 20.50 17.91 -26.19
N PRO A 393 19.56 17.70 -27.13
CA PRO A 393 18.45 16.76 -26.98
C PRO A 393 18.82 15.34 -27.42
N THR A 394 18.53 14.34 -26.59
CA THR A 394 18.44 12.94 -27.02
C THR A 394 17.06 12.68 -27.66
N THR A 395 17.05 11.90 -28.75
CA THR A 395 15.87 11.59 -29.57
C THR A 395 14.96 10.55 -28.91
N VAL A 396 14.48 10.80 -27.69
CA VAL A 396 13.50 9.95 -26.98
C VAL A 396 12.04 10.42 -27.19
N GLU A 397 11.83 11.46 -28.01
CA GLU A 397 10.49 12.02 -28.26
C GLU A 397 9.49 11.02 -28.85
N LYS A 398 9.93 9.96 -29.55
CA LYS A 398 9.02 9.04 -30.25
C LYS A 398 8.16 8.18 -29.30
N HIS A 399 8.65 7.90 -28.10
CA HIS A 399 8.05 6.95 -27.16
C HIS A 399 7.64 7.59 -25.83
N THR A 400 7.50 8.93 -25.83
CA THR A 400 7.07 9.69 -24.65
C THR A 400 5.75 10.40 -24.93
N ALA A 401 4.67 9.82 -24.45
CA ALA A 401 3.33 10.39 -24.59
C ALA A 401 3.18 11.64 -23.71
N ARG A 402 2.22 12.52 -23.98
CA ARG A 402 1.92 13.67 -23.09
C ARG A 402 0.47 13.66 -22.66
N VAL A 403 0.24 14.10 -21.43
CA VAL A 403 -1.09 14.30 -20.86
C VAL A 403 -1.20 15.78 -20.51
N GLU A 404 -2.20 16.47 -21.07
CA GLU A 404 -2.40 17.90 -20.83
C GLU A 404 -3.25 18.12 -19.58
N LEU A 405 -2.63 18.62 -18.51
CA LEU A 405 -3.31 18.91 -17.25
C LEU A 405 -4.08 20.24 -17.31
N THR A 406 -5.35 20.22 -16.90
CA THR A 406 -6.10 21.42 -16.52
C THR A 406 -5.67 21.88 -15.12
N LYS A 407 -4.94 22.99 -15.06
CA LYS A 407 -4.26 23.59 -13.90
C LYS A 407 -4.94 23.49 -12.52
N SER A 408 -4.15 23.07 -11.53
CA SER A 408 -4.07 23.65 -10.18
C SER A 408 -2.74 23.26 -9.47
N GLY A 409 -1.96 24.25 -9.00
CA GLY A 409 -1.10 24.16 -7.79
C GLY A 409 0.23 23.37 -7.76
N THR A 410 1.32 24.02 -8.17
CA THR A 410 2.71 24.02 -7.63
C THR A 410 3.39 22.77 -7.03
N THR A 411 4.53 22.42 -7.66
CA THR A 411 5.78 21.81 -7.13
C THR A 411 5.79 20.35 -6.65
N ASP A 412 4.65 19.75 -6.31
CA ASP A 412 4.49 18.27 -6.17
C ASP A 412 4.12 17.57 -7.50
N THR A 413 4.19 18.31 -8.60
CA THR A 413 3.44 18.04 -9.83
C THR A 413 4.08 16.97 -10.74
N ASP A 414 5.40 16.77 -10.72
CA ASP A 414 6.07 15.92 -11.72
C ASP A 414 5.92 14.41 -11.43
N ILE A 415 6.09 13.98 -10.17
CA ILE A 415 5.90 12.57 -9.80
C ILE A 415 4.40 12.22 -9.83
N SER A 416 3.56 13.10 -9.28
CA SER A 416 2.10 12.92 -9.31
C SER A 416 1.56 12.83 -10.74
N SER A 417 2.01 13.72 -11.65
CA SER A 417 1.64 13.67 -13.07
C SER A 417 2.14 12.41 -13.77
N SER A 418 3.33 11.89 -13.43
CA SER A 418 3.84 10.63 -14.00
C SER A 418 3.02 9.42 -13.57
N LEU A 419 2.56 9.37 -12.30
CA LEU A 419 1.70 8.30 -11.80
C LEU A 419 0.29 8.39 -12.38
N GLN A 420 -0.28 9.59 -12.46
CA GLN A 420 -1.56 9.85 -13.12
C GLN A 420 -1.54 9.44 -14.59
N LYS A 421 -0.47 9.80 -15.31
CA LYS A 421 -0.25 9.37 -16.70
C LYS A 421 -0.19 7.85 -16.84
N ARG A 422 0.53 7.15 -15.96
CA ARG A 422 0.59 5.68 -15.94
C ARG A 422 -0.77 5.04 -15.66
N ARG A 423 -1.59 5.62 -14.79
CA ARG A 423 -2.96 5.16 -14.51
C ARG A 423 -3.82 5.28 -15.76
N ILE A 424 -3.81 6.45 -16.40
CA ILE A 424 -4.54 6.70 -17.64
C ILE A 424 -4.15 5.66 -18.70
N PHE A 425 -2.86 5.44 -18.95
CA PHE A 425 -2.44 4.42 -19.93
C PHE A 425 -2.84 3.00 -19.53
N SER A 426 -2.78 2.66 -18.25
CA SER A 426 -3.25 1.35 -17.78
C SER A 426 -4.75 1.15 -18.05
N THR A 427 -5.53 2.22 -17.92
CA THR A 427 -6.96 2.23 -18.26
C THR A 427 -7.17 2.09 -19.77
N TYR A 428 -6.40 2.79 -20.62
CA TYR A 428 -6.46 2.60 -22.08
C TYR A 428 -6.16 1.15 -22.49
N VAL A 429 -5.09 0.57 -21.94
CA VAL A 429 -4.71 -0.82 -22.17
C VAL A 429 -5.89 -1.74 -21.82
N TYR A 430 -6.47 -1.58 -20.63
CA TYR A 430 -7.62 -2.37 -20.20
C TYR A 430 -8.80 -2.27 -21.17
N ILE A 431 -9.18 -1.06 -21.58
CA ILE A 431 -10.33 -0.88 -22.48
C ILE A 431 -10.09 -1.56 -23.83
N LEU A 432 -8.88 -1.40 -24.41
CA LEU A 432 -8.53 -2.01 -25.69
C LEU A 432 -8.47 -3.54 -25.61
N GLU A 433 -8.00 -4.10 -24.49
CA GLU A 433 -8.04 -5.54 -24.21
C GLU A 433 -9.47 -6.07 -24.15
N GLU A 434 -10.38 -5.39 -23.45
CA GLU A 434 -11.78 -5.79 -23.34
C GLU A 434 -12.54 -5.67 -24.68
N LEU A 435 -12.20 -4.66 -25.50
CA LEU A 435 -12.71 -4.53 -26.87
C LEU A 435 -12.09 -5.56 -27.83
N GLY A 436 -10.98 -6.19 -27.46
CA GLY A 436 -10.24 -7.12 -28.31
C GLY A 436 -9.59 -6.45 -29.53
N ASP A 437 -9.29 -5.16 -29.46
CA ASP A 437 -8.64 -4.42 -30.54
C ASP A 437 -7.11 -4.56 -30.44
N GLU A 438 -6.63 -5.69 -30.96
CA GLU A 438 -5.22 -6.05 -30.88
C GLU A 438 -4.29 -5.10 -31.66
N ASP A 439 -4.78 -4.54 -32.77
CA ASP A 439 -4.02 -3.61 -33.62
C ASP A 439 -3.85 -2.25 -32.93
N ALA A 440 -4.91 -1.78 -32.26
CA ALA A 440 -4.87 -0.58 -31.45
C ALA A 440 -3.96 -0.72 -30.23
N LEU A 441 -4.04 -1.86 -29.53
CA LEU A 441 -3.24 -2.11 -28.35
C LEU A 441 -1.74 -2.16 -28.67
N SER A 442 -1.36 -2.82 -29.77
CA SER A 442 0.05 -2.87 -30.21
C SER A 442 0.58 -1.49 -30.61
N GLN A 443 -0.25 -0.62 -31.21
CA GLN A 443 0.11 0.77 -31.48
C GLN A 443 0.29 1.58 -30.20
N LEU A 444 -0.64 1.45 -29.25
CA LEU A 444 -0.53 2.12 -27.96
C LEU A 444 0.76 1.73 -27.26
N TYR A 445 1.05 0.43 -27.12
CA TYR A 445 2.28 -0.04 -26.49
C TYR A 445 3.55 0.47 -27.18
N GLU A 446 3.59 0.50 -28.51
CA GLU A 446 4.72 1.06 -29.27
C GLU A 446 4.96 2.55 -28.92
N GLU A 447 3.93 3.30 -28.53
CA GLU A 447 4.04 4.69 -28.09
C GLU A 447 4.38 4.83 -26.58
N ILE A 448 3.97 3.89 -25.72
CA ILE A 448 4.05 4.04 -24.25
C ILE A 448 5.02 3.10 -23.53
N TYR A 449 5.67 2.13 -24.19
CA TYR A 449 6.40 1.07 -23.49
C TYR A 449 7.54 1.58 -22.59
N LEU A 450 8.12 2.76 -22.86
CA LEU A 450 9.16 3.38 -22.03
C LEU A 450 8.62 4.21 -20.85
N GLU A 451 7.30 4.36 -20.72
CA GLU A 451 6.68 5.12 -19.63
C GLU A 451 6.75 4.39 -18.28
N SER A 452 6.81 3.05 -18.32
CA SER A 452 7.01 2.22 -17.13
C SER A 452 7.65 0.87 -17.47
N LYS A 453 8.41 0.31 -16.52
CA LYS A 453 8.96 -1.05 -16.61
C LYS A 453 7.87 -2.09 -16.89
N ARG A 454 6.70 -1.89 -16.28
CA ARG A 454 5.52 -2.76 -16.44
C ARG A 454 5.07 -2.79 -17.90
N PHE A 455 4.89 -1.63 -18.55
CA PHE A 455 4.47 -1.56 -19.95
C PHE A 455 5.52 -2.14 -20.89
N CYS A 456 6.81 -1.86 -20.66
CA CYS A 456 7.90 -2.49 -21.41
C CYS A 456 7.83 -4.02 -21.35
N LYS A 457 7.69 -4.57 -20.14
CA LYS A 457 7.59 -6.02 -19.90
C LYS A 457 6.34 -6.64 -20.53
N GLU A 458 5.17 -6.00 -20.37
CA GLU A 458 3.91 -6.46 -20.96
C GLU A 458 3.99 -6.45 -22.49
N TYR A 459 4.52 -5.37 -23.09
CA TYR A 459 4.67 -5.28 -24.53
C TYR A 459 5.64 -6.33 -25.09
N ALA A 460 6.80 -6.49 -24.45
CA ALA A 460 7.78 -7.50 -24.85
C ALA A 460 7.20 -8.92 -24.80
N ARG A 461 6.44 -9.26 -23.76
CA ARG A 461 5.75 -10.57 -23.65
C ARG A 461 4.73 -10.78 -24.77
N ARG A 462 3.94 -9.75 -25.07
CA ARG A 462 2.97 -9.82 -26.16
C ARG A 462 3.64 -10.04 -27.51
N LEU A 463 4.75 -9.33 -27.79
CA LEU A 463 5.56 -9.55 -28.98
C LEU A 463 6.13 -10.98 -29.06
N ILE A 464 6.51 -11.57 -27.93
CA ILE A 464 6.94 -12.98 -27.86
C ILE A 464 5.79 -13.92 -28.22
N ASP A 465 4.61 -13.71 -27.64
CA ASP A 465 3.42 -14.53 -27.89
C ASP A 465 2.96 -14.44 -29.36
N GLU A 466 3.14 -13.28 -30.00
CA GLU A 466 2.93 -13.05 -31.44
C GLU A 466 4.04 -13.64 -32.34
N GLY A 467 5.15 -14.08 -31.76
CA GLY A 467 6.33 -14.61 -32.47
C GLY A 467 7.25 -13.55 -33.07
N ASN A 468 7.12 -12.29 -32.64
CA ASN A 468 7.96 -11.16 -33.05
C ASN A 468 9.12 -10.92 -32.07
N GLU A 469 9.94 -11.94 -31.88
CA GLU A 469 10.99 -11.98 -30.85
C GLU A 469 12.10 -10.95 -31.08
N ASN A 470 12.43 -10.61 -32.33
CA ASN A 470 13.44 -9.59 -32.62
C ASN A 470 13.00 -8.21 -32.10
N ARG A 471 11.73 -7.86 -32.30
CA ARG A 471 11.20 -6.61 -31.76
C ARG A 471 11.11 -6.66 -30.24
N ALA A 472 10.79 -7.82 -29.66
CA ALA A 472 10.79 -8.00 -28.22
C ALA A 472 12.18 -7.75 -27.60
N ILE A 473 13.26 -8.24 -28.26
CA ILE A 473 14.64 -7.97 -27.84
C ILE A 473 14.91 -6.47 -27.83
N GLU A 474 14.62 -5.76 -28.93
CA GLU A 474 14.80 -4.30 -29.01
C GLU A 474 14.06 -3.57 -27.88
N VAL A 475 12.79 -3.90 -27.64
CA VAL A 475 11.96 -3.31 -26.57
C VAL A 475 12.56 -3.55 -25.19
N VAL A 476 13.06 -4.75 -24.94
CA VAL A 476 13.65 -5.11 -23.65
C VAL A 476 15.00 -4.42 -23.45
N GLU A 477 15.86 -4.38 -24.48
CA GLU A 477 17.12 -3.63 -24.46
C GLU A 477 16.88 -2.14 -24.20
N ASP A 478 15.95 -1.52 -24.92
CA ASP A 478 15.55 -0.13 -24.72
C ASP A 478 15.09 0.11 -23.27
N GLY A 479 14.31 -0.82 -22.71
CA GLY A 479 13.89 -0.79 -21.31
C GLY A 479 15.05 -0.92 -20.33
N ILE A 480 16.00 -1.83 -20.57
CA ILE A 480 17.20 -2.01 -19.74
C ILE A 480 18.08 -0.75 -19.74
N HIS A 481 18.20 -0.07 -20.88
CA HIS A 481 18.95 1.17 -20.99
C HIS A 481 18.24 2.37 -20.36
N THR A 482 16.90 2.37 -20.36
CA THR A 482 16.08 3.48 -19.86
C THR A 482 15.87 3.42 -18.35
N PHE A 483 15.59 2.24 -17.78
CA PHE A 483 15.19 2.10 -16.38
C PHE A 483 16.36 1.74 -15.48
N ARG A 484 16.48 2.40 -14.31
CA ARG A 484 17.58 2.19 -13.36
C ARG A 484 17.71 0.73 -12.89
N SER A 485 16.59 0.15 -12.45
CA SER A 485 16.53 -1.27 -12.05
C SER A 485 15.76 -2.05 -13.11
N ALA A 486 16.46 -2.90 -13.85
CA ALA A 486 15.91 -3.65 -14.98
C ALA A 486 15.96 -5.16 -14.77
N ARG A 487 15.95 -5.62 -13.51
CA ARG A 487 16.11 -7.05 -13.16
C ARG A 487 15.17 -7.96 -13.95
N GLU A 488 13.87 -7.69 -13.92
CA GLU A 488 12.89 -8.52 -14.62
C GLU A 488 13.04 -8.46 -16.15
N LEU A 489 13.40 -7.29 -16.68
CA LEU A 489 13.65 -7.10 -18.11
C LEU A 489 14.91 -7.85 -18.54
N ARG A 490 15.96 -7.88 -17.71
CA ARG A 490 17.19 -8.64 -17.98
C ARG A 490 16.95 -10.14 -17.97
N TRP A 491 16.10 -10.64 -17.07
CA TRP A 491 15.67 -12.05 -17.13
C TRP A 491 14.91 -12.34 -18.43
N LEU A 492 14.01 -11.45 -18.86
CA LEU A 492 13.31 -11.60 -20.13
C LEU A 492 14.28 -11.54 -21.34
N ALA A 493 15.30 -10.70 -21.29
CA ALA A 493 16.36 -10.65 -22.29
C ALA A 493 17.15 -11.97 -22.31
N ALA A 494 17.50 -12.51 -21.13
CA ALA A 494 18.23 -13.76 -21.01
C ALA A 494 17.46 -14.92 -21.67
N ASP A 495 16.15 -15.04 -21.40
CA ASP A 495 15.27 -16.03 -22.03
C ASP A 495 15.21 -15.85 -23.57
N LEU A 496 15.24 -14.61 -24.05
CA LEU A 496 15.27 -14.30 -25.48
C LEU A 496 16.62 -14.62 -26.13
N TYR A 497 17.74 -14.54 -25.42
CA TYR A 497 19.06 -14.85 -25.98
C TYR A 497 19.43 -16.33 -25.89
N GLU A 498 18.88 -17.10 -24.94
CA GLU A 498 19.29 -18.48 -24.62
C GLU A 498 19.52 -19.36 -25.87
N ASP A 499 18.58 -19.35 -26.82
CA ASP A 499 18.66 -20.15 -28.05
C ASP A 499 19.14 -19.37 -29.29
N ARG A 500 19.40 -18.06 -29.17
CA ARG A 500 19.66 -17.13 -30.29
C ARG A 500 21.09 -16.61 -30.31
N ASP A 501 21.56 -16.12 -29.17
CA ASP A 501 22.88 -15.54 -29.00
C ASP A 501 23.48 -15.93 -27.64
N MET A 502 24.37 -16.92 -27.67
CA MET A 502 25.01 -17.42 -26.45
C MET A 502 25.95 -16.40 -25.81
N ASP A 503 26.55 -15.50 -26.58
CA ASP A 503 27.48 -14.52 -26.05
C ASP A 503 26.71 -13.44 -25.28
N GLU A 504 25.59 -12.95 -25.84
CA GLU A 504 24.70 -12.01 -25.15
C GLU A 504 23.95 -12.65 -23.98
N TYR A 505 23.58 -13.92 -24.09
CA TYR A 505 22.99 -14.66 -22.97
C TYR A 505 23.95 -14.72 -21.77
N ARG A 506 25.20 -15.12 -22.01
CA ARG A 506 26.25 -15.17 -20.98
C ARG A 506 26.52 -13.78 -20.39
N ALA A 507 26.58 -12.75 -21.24
CA ALA A 507 26.76 -11.36 -20.78
C ALA A 507 25.61 -10.92 -19.89
N THR A 508 24.36 -11.22 -20.26
CA THR A 508 23.16 -10.87 -19.51
C THR A 508 23.12 -11.57 -18.15
N LEU A 509 23.36 -12.89 -18.10
CA LEU A 509 23.43 -13.65 -16.83
C LEU A 509 24.51 -13.11 -15.89
N LYS A 510 25.66 -12.73 -16.45
CA LYS A 510 26.74 -12.12 -15.69
C LYS A 510 26.32 -10.78 -15.07
N GLN A 511 25.63 -9.92 -15.81
CA GLN A 511 25.12 -8.64 -15.29
C GLN A 511 24.02 -8.85 -14.25
N LEU A 512 23.14 -9.83 -14.43
CA LEU A 512 22.13 -10.22 -13.42
C LEU A 512 22.77 -10.59 -12.09
N PHE A 513 23.87 -11.34 -12.12
CA PHE A 513 24.58 -11.72 -10.91
C PHE A 513 25.35 -10.55 -10.28
N LEU A 514 26.05 -9.73 -11.08
CA LEU A 514 26.81 -8.59 -10.57
C LEU A 514 25.91 -7.52 -9.94
N ASP A 515 24.80 -7.17 -10.60
CA ASP A 515 23.96 -6.05 -10.18
C ASP A 515 22.94 -6.44 -9.10
N HIS A 516 22.48 -7.70 -9.10
CA HIS A 516 21.33 -8.15 -8.27
C HIS A 516 21.60 -9.42 -7.45
N THR A 517 22.80 -10.01 -7.53
CA THR A 517 23.16 -11.27 -6.83
C THR A 517 22.15 -12.41 -7.12
N GLU A 518 21.73 -12.53 -8.38
CA GLU A 518 20.78 -13.55 -8.83
C GLU A 518 21.46 -14.93 -8.97
N TRP A 519 21.37 -15.77 -7.93
CA TRP A 519 22.01 -17.10 -7.89
C TRP A 519 21.59 -18.04 -9.02
N ALA A 520 20.35 -17.94 -9.51
CA ALA A 520 19.90 -18.71 -10.66
C ALA A 520 20.74 -18.36 -11.91
N ALA A 521 21.01 -17.08 -12.13
CA ALA A 521 21.83 -16.64 -13.27
C ALA A 521 23.28 -17.11 -13.14
N TYR A 522 23.80 -17.15 -11.91
CA TYR A 522 25.11 -17.73 -11.61
C TYR A 522 25.17 -19.22 -11.96
N ASP A 523 24.17 -20.01 -11.56
CA ASP A 523 24.12 -21.46 -11.79
C ASP A 523 23.98 -21.80 -13.28
N ASP A 524 23.16 -21.06 -14.00
CA ASP A 524 23.00 -21.20 -15.45
C ASP A 524 24.33 -20.86 -16.15
N LEU A 525 24.96 -19.74 -15.79
CA LEU A 525 26.25 -19.32 -16.35
C LEU A 525 27.35 -20.37 -16.10
N LYS A 526 27.42 -20.93 -14.88
CA LYS A 526 28.35 -21.99 -14.50
C LYS A 526 28.12 -23.29 -15.29
N THR A 527 26.87 -23.59 -15.62
CA THR A 527 26.50 -24.79 -16.39
C THR A 527 26.89 -24.66 -17.86
N ILE A 528 26.85 -23.45 -18.40
CA ILE A 528 27.03 -23.16 -19.83
C ILE A 528 28.49 -22.85 -20.20
N CYS A 529 29.26 -22.27 -19.29
CA CYS A 529 30.66 -21.95 -19.51
C CYS A 529 31.55 -23.19 -19.41
N ASP A 530 32.62 -23.23 -20.22
CA ASP A 530 33.68 -24.23 -20.00
C ASP A 530 34.55 -23.87 -18.78
N ASP A 531 35.35 -24.83 -18.30
CA ASP A 531 36.19 -24.64 -17.11
C ASP A 531 37.13 -23.42 -17.22
N GLN A 532 37.60 -23.06 -18.43
CA GLN A 532 38.54 -21.95 -18.60
C GLN A 532 37.81 -20.61 -18.63
N GLU A 533 36.68 -20.54 -19.35
CA GLU A 533 35.78 -19.38 -19.39
C GLU A 533 35.24 -19.08 -17.99
N TRP A 534 34.76 -20.10 -17.29
CA TRP A 534 34.20 -19.98 -15.95
C TRP A 534 35.22 -19.42 -14.96
N GLN A 535 36.46 -19.90 -14.98
CA GLN A 535 37.50 -19.38 -14.08
C GLN A 535 37.82 -17.89 -14.32
N SER A 536 37.70 -17.43 -15.57
CA SER A 536 37.85 -16.00 -15.88
C SER A 536 36.71 -15.18 -15.29
N ILE A 537 35.47 -15.61 -15.50
CA ILE A 537 34.26 -14.94 -15.02
C ILE A 537 34.22 -14.96 -13.49
N TYR A 538 34.51 -16.10 -12.87
CA TYR A 538 34.55 -16.25 -11.42
C TYR A 538 35.56 -15.30 -10.78
N GLY A 539 36.76 -15.18 -11.36
CA GLY A 539 37.76 -14.22 -10.89
C GLY A 539 37.37 -12.76 -11.13
N GLU A 540 36.39 -12.46 -11.99
CA GLU A 540 35.77 -11.13 -12.08
C GLU A 540 34.78 -10.89 -10.96
N PHE A 541 33.95 -11.88 -10.61
CA PHE A 541 33.03 -11.82 -9.47
C PHE A 541 33.80 -11.60 -8.15
N GLU A 542 34.86 -12.38 -7.90
CA GLU A 542 35.69 -12.19 -6.70
C GLU A 542 36.22 -10.74 -6.61
N ARG A 543 36.79 -10.21 -7.69
CA ARG A 543 37.33 -8.84 -7.70
C ARG A 543 36.27 -7.76 -7.54
N HIS A 544 35.06 -7.99 -8.05
CA HIS A 544 33.96 -7.05 -7.90
C HIS A 544 33.49 -6.99 -6.44
N PHE A 545 33.17 -8.15 -5.85
CA PHE A 545 32.68 -8.21 -4.47
C PHE A 545 33.78 -7.90 -3.44
N GLU A 546 35.05 -8.19 -3.71
CA GLU A 546 36.17 -7.74 -2.86
C GLU A 546 36.21 -6.21 -2.71
N ARG A 547 35.81 -5.48 -3.76
CA ARG A 547 35.82 -4.02 -3.83
C ARG A 547 34.52 -3.42 -3.31
N ASP A 548 33.37 -3.93 -3.79
CA ASP A 548 32.09 -3.24 -3.67
C ASP A 548 31.22 -3.79 -2.52
N ASP A 549 31.13 -5.13 -2.35
CA ASP A 549 30.41 -5.74 -1.21
C ASP A 549 31.02 -7.08 -0.76
N ARG A 550 31.73 -7.05 0.37
CA ARG A 550 32.37 -8.25 0.94
C ARG A 550 31.38 -9.27 1.52
N LYS A 551 30.13 -8.90 1.79
CA LYS A 551 29.11 -9.86 2.26
C LYS A 551 28.70 -10.81 1.15
N ASP A 552 28.59 -10.30 -0.06
CA ASP A 552 28.27 -11.09 -1.26
C ASP A 552 29.43 -12.00 -1.64
N LEU A 553 30.68 -11.61 -1.35
CA LEU A 553 31.83 -12.49 -1.50
C LEU A 553 31.76 -13.73 -0.57
N VAL A 554 31.33 -13.55 0.69
CA VAL A 554 31.12 -14.69 1.60
C VAL A 554 29.97 -15.56 1.08
N ALA A 555 28.89 -14.95 0.58
CA ALA A 555 27.77 -15.67 -0.02
C ALA A 555 28.24 -16.52 -1.21
N LEU A 556 29.10 -15.97 -2.08
CA LEU A 556 29.68 -16.65 -3.24
C LEU A 556 30.46 -17.90 -2.84
N TYR A 557 31.33 -17.79 -1.84
CA TYR A 557 32.09 -18.94 -1.35
C TYR A 557 31.23 -20.00 -0.66
N VAL A 558 30.20 -19.57 0.07
CA VAL A 558 29.21 -20.50 0.65
C VAL A 558 28.44 -21.23 -0.44
N HIS A 559 28.04 -20.53 -1.50
CA HIS A 559 27.31 -21.10 -2.63
C HIS A 559 28.14 -22.16 -3.38
N ASP A 560 29.44 -21.94 -3.49
CA ASP A 560 30.38 -22.88 -4.10
C ASP A 560 30.88 -24.02 -3.20
N ASP A 561 30.37 -24.10 -1.96
CA ASP A 561 30.84 -25.05 -0.94
C ASP A 561 32.34 -24.87 -0.56
N ASP A 562 32.93 -23.70 -0.86
CA ASP A 562 34.28 -23.33 -0.41
C ASP A 562 34.22 -22.66 0.98
N LEU A 563 33.84 -23.48 1.96
CA LEU A 563 33.62 -23.01 3.33
C LEU A 563 34.92 -22.54 4.02
N GLU A 564 36.09 -22.97 3.54
CA GLU A 564 37.38 -22.50 4.06
C GLU A 564 37.64 -21.04 3.67
N ARG A 565 37.42 -20.68 2.39
CA ARG A 565 37.55 -19.29 1.93
C ARG A 565 36.43 -18.42 2.47
N ALA A 566 35.20 -18.94 2.55
CA ALA A 566 34.09 -18.23 3.19
C ALA A 566 34.41 -17.84 4.64
N PHE A 567 34.98 -18.77 5.43
CA PHE A 567 35.34 -18.48 6.82
C PHE A 567 36.51 -17.50 6.93
N ALA A 568 37.49 -17.58 6.01
CA ALA A 568 38.61 -16.65 5.97
C ALA A 568 38.13 -15.21 5.72
N GLU A 569 37.28 -15.00 4.72
CA GLU A 569 36.71 -13.67 4.43
C GLU A 569 35.81 -13.16 5.54
N LEU A 570 34.95 -14.04 6.08
CA LEU A 570 34.07 -13.69 7.19
C LEU A 570 34.89 -13.22 8.41
N LYS A 571 36.07 -13.80 8.69
CA LYS A 571 36.95 -13.34 9.78
C LYS A 571 37.52 -11.94 9.54
N GLU A 572 37.80 -11.56 8.31
CA GLU A 572 38.41 -10.27 8.01
C GLU A 572 37.43 -9.10 8.21
N ASN A 573 36.13 -9.31 7.92
CA ASN A 573 35.10 -8.26 7.95
C ASN A 573 33.86 -8.70 8.74
N ALA A 574 34.10 -9.35 9.87
CA ALA A 574 33.05 -9.96 10.67
C ALA A 574 32.18 -8.90 11.35
N ASP A 575 30.87 -9.02 11.19
CA ASP A 575 29.88 -8.34 12.02
C ASP A 575 28.82 -9.34 12.51
N LEU A 576 28.09 -8.98 13.57
CA LEU A 576 27.13 -9.90 14.21
C LEU A 576 26.01 -10.36 13.26
N SER A 577 25.61 -9.54 12.28
CA SER A 577 24.60 -9.94 11.30
C SER A 577 25.16 -10.99 10.34
N SER A 578 26.35 -10.78 9.80
CA SER A 578 27.02 -11.70 8.88
C SER A 578 27.37 -13.04 9.55
N VAL A 579 27.86 -13.02 10.79
CA VAL A 579 28.14 -14.24 11.57
C VAL A 579 26.85 -14.97 11.99
N ARG A 580 25.74 -14.27 12.15
CA ARG A 580 24.45 -14.94 12.35
C ARG A 580 23.98 -15.60 11.06
N GLN A 581 24.02 -14.88 9.95
CA GLN A 581 23.52 -15.33 8.65
C GLN A 581 24.22 -16.60 8.15
N TYR A 582 25.55 -16.67 8.28
CA TYR A 582 26.35 -17.78 7.74
C TYR A 582 26.68 -18.87 8.78
N ARG A 583 26.00 -18.90 9.92
CA ARG A 583 26.25 -19.86 11.00
C ARG A 583 26.20 -21.30 10.51
N ASP A 584 25.07 -21.72 9.95
CA ASP A 584 24.84 -23.12 9.58
C ASP A 584 25.83 -23.64 8.53
N PRO A 585 26.09 -22.94 7.41
CA PRO A 585 27.05 -23.43 6.42
C PRO A 585 28.49 -23.36 6.93
N VAL A 586 28.93 -22.21 7.45
CA VAL A 586 30.36 -21.93 7.67
C VAL A 586 30.87 -22.49 9.00
N ALA A 587 30.03 -22.59 10.03
CA ALA A 587 30.48 -23.07 11.33
C ALA A 587 30.86 -24.56 11.32
N THR A 588 30.41 -25.35 10.34
CA THR A 588 30.75 -26.77 10.20
C THR A 588 32.25 -27.00 9.99
N THR A 589 32.94 -26.08 9.32
CA THR A 589 34.38 -26.16 9.01
C THR A 589 35.24 -26.04 10.27
N ALA A 590 34.88 -25.11 11.16
CA ALA A 590 35.64 -24.83 12.38
C ALA A 590 34.74 -24.30 13.51
N PRO A 591 33.90 -25.14 14.14
CA PRO A 591 32.89 -24.70 15.11
C PRO A 591 33.48 -23.93 16.31
N VAL A 592 34.65 -24.36 16.77
CA VAL A 592 35.34 -23.73 17.91
C VAL A 592 35.91 -22.36 17.54
N GLU A 593 36.47 -22.20 16.34
CA GLU A 593 36.99 -20.91 15.90
C GLU A 593 35.86 -19.94 15.58
N TYR A 594 34.76 -20.45 15.01
CA TYR A 594 33.55 -19.68 14.74
C TYR A 594 32.95 -19.12 16.02
N PHE A 595 32.86 -19.96 17.07
CA PHE A 595 32.42 -19.54 18.39
C PHE A 595 33.30 -18.42 18.97
N GLU A 596 34.63 -18.50 18.83
CA GLU A 596 35.52 -17.44 19.32
C GLU A 596 35.35 -16.13 18.53
N LEU A 597 35.20 -16.19 17.21
CA LEU A 597 34.88 -15.02 16.38
C LEU A 597 33.58 -14.35 16.84
N TYR A 598 32.51 -15.14 16.96
CA TYR A 598 31.19 -14.65 17.38
C TYR A 598 31.24 -14.04 18.78
N ARG A 599 31.97 -14.69 19.71
CA ARG A 599 32.24 -14.18 21.05
C ARG A 599 32.99 -12.85 21.03
N GLU A 600 34.03 -12.72 20.21
CA GLU A 600 34.82 -11.48 20.10
C GLU A 600 33.98 -10.29 19.62
N LEU A 601 32.98 -10.51 18.76
CA LEU A 601 32.03 -9.49 18.30
C LEU A 601 30.92 -9.19 19.32
N LEU A 602 30.43 -10.21 20.02
CA LEU A 602 29.28 -10.03 20.93
C LEU A 602 29.67 -9.29 22.21
N VAL A 603 30.91 -9.46 22.69
CA VAL A 603 31.42 -8.80 23.90
C VAL A 603 31.42 -7.25 23.81
N PRO A 604 31.90 -6.61 22.73
CA PRO A 604 31.79 -5.16 22.57
C PRO A 604 30.35 -4.72 22.29
N PHE A 605 29.56 -5.48 21.51
CA PHE A 605 28.15 -5.17 21.25
C PHE A 605 27.32 -5.10 22.54
N ALA A 606 27.45 -6.09 23.42
CA ALA A 606 26.77 -6.13 24.71
C ALA A 606 27.14 -4.96 25.65
N ALA A 607 28.33 -4.39 25.46
CA ALA A 607 28.77 -3.23 26.22
C ALA A 607 28.29 -1.89 25.64
N GLY A 608 27.95 -1.86 24.35
CA GLY A 608 27.74 -0.64 23.56
C GLY A 608 26.45 0.12 23.84
N ASP A 609 25.35 -0.58 24.09
CA ASP A 609 24.02 0.05 24.25
C ASP A 609 23.27 -0.48 25.50
N THR A 610 22.14 0.17 25.83
CA THR A 610 21.26 -0.16 26.95
C THR A 610 19.80 -0.12 26.53
N GLY A 611 19.04 -1.16 26.86
CA GLY A 611 17.60 -1.19 26.60
C GLY A 611 17.10 -2.63 26.47
N ARG A 612 15.84 -2.88 26.81
CA ARG A 612 15.27 -4.25 26.75
C ARG A 612 15.24 -4.84 25.35
N ARG A 613 15.18 -4.02 24.29
CA ARG A 613 15.29 -4.50 22.90
C ARG A 613 16.69 -5.03 22.64
N HIS A 614 17.71 -4.20 22.86
CA HIS A 614 19.11 -4.57 22.73
C HIS A 614 19.50 -5.81 23.55
N TYR A 615 18.99 -5.96 24.77
CA TYR A 615 19.26 -7.14 25.59
C TYR A 615 18.63 -8.42 25.06
N ARG A 616 17.44 -8.33 24.42
CA ARG A 616 16.84 -9.45 23.70
C ARG A 616 17.67 -9.81 22.47
N ASP A 617 18.14 -8.82 21.71
CA ASP A 617 19.02 -9.07 20.56
C ASP A 617 20.32 -9.82 20.98
N ILE A 618 20.89 -9.52 22.16
CA ILE A 618 22.04 -10.28 22.71
C ILE A 618 21.65 -11.72 23.05
N ALA A 619 20.47 -11.93 23.64
CA ALA A 619 19.98 -13.27 23.96
C ALA A 619 19.79 -14.10 22.69
N ASP A 620 19.20 -13.51 21.64
CA ASP A 620 19.05 -14.13 20.33
C ASP A 620 20.42 -14.58 19.79
N HIS A 621 21.46 -13.73 19.88
CA HIS A 621 22.82 -14.13 19.47
C HIS A 621 23.41 -15.29 20.30
N LEU A 622 23.11 -15.36 21.60
CA LEU A 622 23.56 -16.48 22.45
C LEU A 622 22.86 -17.80 22.08
N GLU A 623 21.59 -17.75 21.67
CA GLU A 623 20.89 -18.92 21.12
C GLU A 623 21.56 -19.41 19.82
N GLU A 624 21.99 -18.49 18.96
CA GLU A 624 22.75 -18.83 17.75
C GLU A 624 24.13 -19.44 18.05
N MET A 625 24.70 -19.18 19.23
CA MET A 625 25.97 -19.79 19.64
C MET A 625 25.81 -21.22 20.20
N GLN A 626 24.58 -21.66 20.48
CA GLN A 626 24.32 -23.02 20.98
C GLN A 626 24.74 -24.08 19.94
N GLY A 627 25.22 -25.23 20.40
CA GLY A 627 25.64 -26.34 19.53
C GLY A 627 26.98 -26.16 18.81
N LEU A 628 27.55 -24.95 18.78
CA LEU A 628 28.90 -24.71 18.20
C LEU A 628 30.02 -25.27 19.08
N VAL A 629 29.83 -25.22 20.40
CA VAL A 629 30.76 -25.72 21.41
C VAL A 629 29.99 -26.50 22.48
N PRO A 630 30.67 -27.33 23.31
CA PRO A 630 30.03 -27.97 24.44
C PRO A 630 29.36 -26.96 25.37
N GLU A 631 28.18 -27.29 25.89
CA GLU A 631 27.34 -26.42 26.74
C GLU A 631 28.14 -25.73 27.85
N ALA A 632 29.03 -26.46 28.52
CA ALA A 632 29.89 -25.91 29.58
C ALA A 632 30.72 -24.68 29.14
N ARG A 633 31.19 -24.64 27.88
CA ARG A 633 31.96 -23.51 27.35
C ARG A 633 31.07 -22.31 27.02
N LEU A 634 29.83 -22.55 26.60
CA LEU A 634 28.85 -21.49 26.41
C LEU A 634 28.40 -20.92 27.76
N GLU A 635 28.13 -21.77 28.75
CA GLU A 635 27.81 -21.36 30.13
C GLU A 635 28.92 -20.49 30.73
N GLU A 636 30.18 -20.89 30.60
CA GLU A 636 31.33 -20.07 31.03
C GLU A 636 31.33 -18.67 30.39
N PHE A 637 30.92 -18.57 29.12
CA PHE A 637 30.83 -17.30 28.42
C PHE A 637 29.62 -16.45 28.86
N VAL A 638 28.46 -17.08 29.06
CA VAL A 638 27.26 -16.44 29.61
C VAL A 638 27.55 -15.90 31.01
N ASP A 639 28.20 -16.68 31.87
CA ASP A 639 28.63 -16.26 33.21
C ASP A 639 29.59 -15.06 33.14
N PHE A 640 30.52 -15.05 32.19
CA PHE A 640 31.39 -13.91 31.95
C PHE A 640 30.59 -12.65 31.57
N LEU A 641 29.57 -12.75 30.71
CA LEU A 641 28.70 -11.62 30.35
C LEU A 641 27.88 -11.14 31.56
N LYS A 642 27.32 -12.08 32.35
CA LYS A 642 26.57 -11.79 33.58
C LYS A 642 27.41 -11.06 34.62
N ASP A 643 28.66 -11.50 34.84
CA ASP A 643 29.59 -10.85 35.77
C ASP A 643 29.96 -9.44 35.28
N LYS A 644 30.34 -9.31 34.00
CA LYS A 644 30.74 -8.04 33.38
C LYS A 644 29.62 -6.99 33.39
N HIS A 645 28.36 -7.42 33.30
CA HIS A 645 27.16 -6.56 33.26
C HIS A 645 26.27 -6.71 34.50
N SER A 646 26.84 -7.15 35.63
CA SER A 646 26.15 -7.35 36.90
C SER A 646 25.48 -6.10 37.48
N ASN A 647 25.87 -4.91 37.01
CA ASN A 647 25.25 -3.64 37.34
C ASN A 647 23.98 -3.31 36.52
N ARG A 648 23.55 -4.20 35.60
CA ARG A 648 22.39 -4.01 34.72
C ARG A 648 21.29 -5.05 35.02
N PRO A 649 20.37 -4.83 35.97
CA PRO A 649 19.35 -5.81 36.36
C PRO A 649 18.41 -6.23 35.22
N ALA A 650 18.05 -5.29 34.34
CA ALA A 650 17.21 -5.58 33.17
C ALA A 650 17.91 -6.47 32.13
N PHE A 651 19.25 -6.49 32.09
CA PHE A 651 19.98 -7.42 31.20
C PHE A 651 19.91 -8.85 31.75
N LEU A 652 20.12 -9.02 33.06
CA LEU A 652 20.01 -10.32 33.72
C LEU A 652 18.60 -10.92 33.60
N ASP A 653 17.56 -10.08 33.76
CA ASP A 653 16.15 -10.46 33.59
C ASP A 653 15.84 -10.98 32.18
N GLU A 654 16.35 -10.32 31.12
CA GLU A 654 16.14 -10.79 29.74
C GLU A 654 16.92 -12.08 29.44
N LEU A 655 18.14 -12.25 29.95
CA LEU A 655 18.89 -13.51 29.81
C LEU A 655 18.19 -14.68 30.52
N GLU A 656 17.69 -14.45 31.74
CA GLU A 656 16.96 -15.48 32.50
C GLU A 656 15.67 -15.89 31.78
N LYS A 657 14.94 -14.94 31.18
CA LYS A 657 13.76 -15.24 30.35
C LYS A 657 14.10 -16.07 29.11
N ALA A 658 15.25 -15.82 28.49
CA ALA A 658 15.76 -16.58 27.36
C ALA A 658 16.38 -17.94 27.76
N GLY A 659 16.42 -18.25 29.07
CA GLY A 659 16.88 -19.55 29.57
C GLY A 659 18.39 -19.64 29.80
N PHE A 660 19.10 -18.51 29.91
CA PHE A 660 20.55 -18.43 30.12
C PHE A 660 20.95 -18.11 31.55
#